data_AF-A0A970AQU2-F1
#
_entry.id   AF-A0A970AQU2-F1
#
_cell.length_a   1.000
_cell.length_b   1.000
_cell.length_c   1.000
_cell.angle_alpha   90.00
_cell.angle_beta   90.00
_cell.angle_gamma   90.00
#
_symmetry.space_group_name_H-M   'P 1'
#
loop_
_entity.id
_entity.type
_entity.pdbx_description
1 polymer ?
#
loop_
_entity_poly.entity_id
_entity_poly.type
_entity_poly.pdbx_seq_one_letter_code
_entity_poly.pdbx_strand_id
1 'polypeptide(L)'
;MAFIFAPNNNDTLLTGTANDDTIKGAAGDDTLLGLGGKDELFGGEGNNSLLGGLGDDSLHDGIGNSTLRGGEGNDWIGSIGGNDLLVGDAGDDTLFSNQTLVGANKSSTLLGGFGNDFLSGGTGNDTIDGGEGVDKFFYNIYNGTTGPVVVNLTTGIATGEGTDSLIGIEDIIAGSGNDSLTGNSGNNVLYGVAGNDFLSGLDGKDYLHGGEGNNSILGGLGDDSLFDGLGNSTLRGGEGNDVIGSFGGKDLMLGDAGDDTLISLETLVGANKSATLLGGLGNDFLFGGAGDNSLNGGLGNDFLLGGDGNNTLSGGGGADFLSGGVGNDFYYLDGTTAQGSFISDIGGINSLSLPEVTLSLTLAPGTTGLGRDGTTLVIDLNQDGVLNAQDVQIFDFFATPTGTTPGSGVIQTVGNFSSTQIFSSFAVSPPTPTPTSLPPKPTPATPPTPTSVPTPIEPDPTLIEPTPTPIGPTPTPTPIGPTPTPTPTQTENSTSTPAGITVSPTTGLKTTEAGGTDTFTVKLNSQPTANVTIDLGSSNTIEGVISPALVIFTPDNWNQAQKVTVKGVDDKVADGNKNYTIVTSSAVSADPKYNNLDAADVSVTNSATNTETNRPPVLNYGPETTPWHFNNLKVSNSSTFSYTFPANTFTDPDSGDKLTYTATLMDGSPLPNWLTFNPDTRTLSGKSPKMQQLTVKLTATDKAGATVSDDTGPNKGMLLKFSCSGVVVDGYISGATLFLDANKNGVLDAGEPSTTTDSNGEFDLDIPLETFDKNNNGEIDTEEGNLVAFGGTDTATGLPLETPVSAPMNATVVTLLTTLVTDLMAGGMTQTEAESKVKSSLSIPAGVDLLDLDPIASTAKNESGGAETLVAMTKVQNVITQTTSLIDGASTADNTAITKAVVGAINNKIKSGGSLDLNDSAQVESIIQQSVTNVKQVDSNLNTEKLSQLAPEAAKVMVEANQSTDRVKSNFLPEFIPSEIGKVQKVTLGESAIALEAAAAGTKPIAEVVSENTGEFLTAKIQGNPAPSQPAVPVVTGDIIEVGNTEPE
;
A
#
# COMPACT_ATOMS: atom_id res chain seq x y z
N MET A 1 -20.71 11.22 -18.34
CA MET A 1 -20.27 12.63 -18.23
C MET A 1 -20.95 13.58 -19.21
N ALA A 2 -22.25 13.75 -19.03
CA ALA A 2 -22.93 15.02 -19.13
C ALA A 2 -22.62 15.89 -17.89
N PHE A 3 -22.92 17.18 -17.99
CA PHE A 3 -22.97 18.12 -16.87
C PHE A 3 -24.38 18.68 -16.80
N ILE A 4 -25.05 18.54 -15.65
CA ILE A 4 -26.49 18.80 -15.52
C ILE A 4 -26.71 19.78 -14.37
N PHE A 5 -27.33 20.92 -14.67
CA PHE A 5 -27.51 22.03 -13.73
C PHE A 5 -28.98 22.45 -13.60
N ALA A 6 -29.43 22.75 -12.38
CA ALA A 6 -30.73 23.35 -12.14
C ALA A 6 -30.82 24.73 -12.84
N PRO A 7 -31.91 25.01 -13.61
CA PRO A 7 -32.00 26.23 -14.41
C PRO A 7 -32.42 27.48 -13.62
N ASN A 8 -32.73 27.34 -12.33
CA ASN A 8 -33.12 28.40 -11.39
C ASN A 8 -33.29 27.83 -9.97
N ASN A 9 -33.44 28.71 -8.97
CA ASN A 9 -33.67 28.38 -7.56
C ASN A 9 -35.17 28.06 -7.29
N ASN A 10 -35.66 26.93 -7.80
CA ASN A 10 -36.91 26.29 -7.39
C ASN A 10 -36.76 24.77 -7.52
N ASP A 11 -37.52 24.02 -6.71
CA ASP A 11 -37.64 22.56 -6.68
C ASP A 11 -37.57 21.93 -8.10
N THR A 12 -36.45 21.26 -8.40
CA THR A 12 -36.09 20.75 -9.74
C THR A 12 -35.77 19.25 -9.68
N LEU A 13 -36.31 18.48 -10.63
CA LEU A 13 -35.87 17.12 -10.92
C LEU A 13 -34.77 17.12 -11.98
N LEU A 14 -33.59 16.64 -11.62
CA LEU A 14 -32.46 16.39 -12.51
C LEU A 14 -32.23 14.87 -12.64
N THR A 15 -31.76 14.42 -13.80
CA THR A 15 -31.54 13.00 -14.08
C THR A 15 -30.40 12.82 -15.07
N GLY A 16 -29.41 12.01 -14.70
CA GLY A 16 -28.23 11.67 -15.49
C GLY A 16 -28.49 10.57 -16.52
N THR A 17 -27.45 9.78 -16.75
CA THR A 17 -27.34 8.76 -17.77
C THR A 17 -26.67 7.50 -17.17
N ALA A 18 -26.35 6.50 -17.99
CA ALA A 18 -25.66 5.28 -17.53
C ALA A 18 -24.14 5.38 -17.74
N ASN A 19 -23.53 6.52 -17.41
CA ASN A 19 -22.08 6.74 -17.36
C ASN A 19 -21.71 8.11 -16.74
N ASP A 20 -20.82 8.09 -15.74
CA ASP A 20 -20.12 9.13 -14.95
C ASP A 20 -20.59 10.59 -15.09
N ASP A 21 -21.70 11.02 -14.50
CA ASP A 21 -22.30 12.35 -14.66
C ASP A 21 -22.14 13.30 -13.45
N THR A 22 -21.80 14.57 -13.67
CA THR A 22 -21.86 15.61 -12.62
C THR A 22 -23.21 16.32 -12.66
N ILE A 23 -23.97 16.24 -11.56
CA ILE A 23 -25.33 16.78 -11.43
C ILE A 23 -25.38 17.78 -10.26
N LYS A 24 -25.96 18.97 -10.49
CA LYS A 24 -25.99 20.05 -9.49
C LYS A 24 -27.33 20.78 -9.43
N GLY A 25 -27.96 20.69 -8.27
CA GLY A 25 -29.12 21.50 -7.85
C GLY A 25 -28.76 22.96 -7.58
N ALA A 26 -29.68 23.70 -6.99
CA ALA A 26 -29.54 25.12 -6.71
C ALA A 26 -29.94 25.46 -5.25
N ALA A 27 -31.14 25.99 -5.09
CA ALA A 27 -31.78 26.19 -3.80
C ALA A 27 -33.29 26.03 -3.99
N GLY A 28 -33.91 25.24 -3.12
CA GLY A 28 -35.21 24.59 -3.35
C GLY A 28 -35.12 23.12 -2.96
N ASP A 29 -36.25 22.43 -2.86
CA ASP A 29 -36.26 21.00 -2.51
C ASP A 29 -36.01 20.17 -3.80
N ASP A 30 -34.73 20.03 -4.18
CA ASP A 30 -34.30 19.42 -5.44
C ASP A 30 -34.24 17.88 -5.39
N THR A 31 -34.39 17.22 -6.53
CA THR A 31 -34.23 15.77 -6.68
C THR A 31 -33.21 15.47 -7.78
N LEU A 32 -32.13 14.77 -7.43
CA LEU A 32 -31.03 14.42 -8.33
C LEU A 32 -30.95 12.89 -8.43
N LEU A 33 -30.91 12.37 -9.66
CA LEU A 33 -30.76 10.94 -9.95
C LEU A 33 -29.54 10.77 -10.88
N GLY A 34 -28.50 10.07 -10.43
CA GLY A 34 -27.33 9.72 -11.26
C GLY A 34 -27.72 8.71 -12.34
N LEU A 35 -28.16 7.54 -11.87
CA LEU A 35 -28.51 6.28 -12.56
C LEU A 35 -27.35 5.29 -12.74
N GLY A 36 -26.09 5.73 -12.72
CA GLY A 36 -24.93 4.84 -12.69
C GLY A 36 -23.84 5.14 -13.73
N GLY A 37 -22.65 4.62 -13.46
CA GLY A 37 -21.40 5.34 -13.69
C GLY A 37 -20.81 5.77 -12.35
N LYS A 38 -19.72 6.53 -12.37
CA LYS A 38 -19.21 7.26 -11.19
C LYS A 38 -19.74 8.70 -11.22
N ASP A 39 -20.89 8.92 -10.59
CA ASP A 39 -21.66 10.16 -10.65
C ASP A 39 -21.35 11.09 -9.45
N GLU A 40 -21.37 12.40 -9.69
CA GLU A 40 -21.01 13.45 -8.71
C GLU A 40 -22.21 14.38 -8.50
N LEU A 41 -22.91 14.22 -7.36
CA LEU A 41 -24.21 14.84 -7.09
C LEU A 41 -24.10 15.94 -6.01
N PHE A 42 -24.51 17.16 -6.36
CA PHE A 42 -24.57 18.31 -5.44
C PHE A 42 -26.01 18.80 -5.26
N GLY A 43 -26.61 18.61 -4.07
CA GLY A 43 -27.97 19.07 -3.77
C GLY A 43 -28.08 20.60 -3.72
N GLY A 44 -27.72 21.20 -2.59
CA GLY A 44 -27.69 22.66 -2.40
C GLY A 44 -28.33 23.12 -1.10
N GLU A 45 -29.06 24.23 -1.11
CA GLU A 45 -29.88 24.67 0.04
C GLU A 45 -31.33 24.18 -0.12
N GLY A 46 -31.77 23.21 0.68
CA GLY A 46 -33.12 22.65 0.60
C GLY A 46 -33.25 21.27 1.23
N ASN A 47 -34.46 20.69 1.23
CA ASN A 47 -34.70 19.30 1.64
C ASN A 47 -34.54 18.40 0.40
N ASN A 48 -33.29 18.05 0.09
CA ASN A 48 -32.91 17.46 -1.19
C ASN A 48 -33.03 15.93 -1.19
N SER A 49 -33.23 15.35 -2.38
CA SER A 49 -33.30 13.90 -2.60
C SER A 49 -32.26 13.49 -3.64
N LEU A 50 -31.09 13.03 -3.20
CA LEU A 50 -30.00 12.55 -4.06
C LEU A 50 -30.04 11.01 -4.11
N LEU A 51 -29.97 10.46 -5.31
CA LEU A 51 -29.76 9.04 -5.57
C LEU A 51 -28.63 8.90 -6.59
N GLY A 52 -27.58 8.17 -6.25
CA GLY A 52 -26.52 7.76 -7.17
C GLY A 52 -27.03 6.74 -8.20
N GLY A 53 -26.57 5.50 -8.11
CA GLY A 53 -27.27 4.36 -8.69
C GLY A 53 -26.47 3.06 -8.79
N LEU A 54 -25.44 3.05 -9.63
CA LEU A 54 -24.66 1.85 -10.01
C LEU A 54 -23.23 2.24 -10.41
N GLY A 55 -22.30 2.15 -9.47
CA GLY A 55 -20.92 2.59 -9.57
C GLY A 55 -20.56 3.49 -8.39
N ASP A 56 -19.27 3.63 -8.11
CA ASP A 56 -18.76 4.36 -6.95
C ASP A 56 -19.14 5.85 -7.06
N ASP A 57 -20.20 6.31 -6.39
CA ASP A 57 -20.75 7.66 -6.53
C ASP A 57 -20.18 8.65 -5.50
N SER A 58 -20.54 9.93 -5.61
CA SER A 58 -20.12 10.98 -4.66
C SER A 58 -21.22 12.02 -4.45
N LEU A 59 -21.91 11.92 -3.32
CA LEU A 59 -23.10 12.70 -2.97
C LEU A 59 -22.78 13.75 -1.91
N HIS A 60 -22.98 15.02 -2.25
CA HIS A 60 -22.76 16.17 -1.37
C HIS A 60 -24.05 16.99 -1.23
N ASP A 61 -24.48 17.30 0.00
CA ASP A 61 -25.57 18.24 0.23
C ASP A 61 -25.22 19.39 1.20
N GLY A 62 -25.97 20.49 1.08
CA GLY A 62 -25.81 21.71 1.85
C GLY A 62 -26.58 21.69 3.17
N ILE A 63 -27.48 22.66 3.35
CA ILE A 63 -28.27 22.85 4.57
C ILE A 63 -29.72 22.48 4.28
N GLY A 64 -30.25 21.52 5.04
CA GLY A 64 -31.52 20.87 4.72
C GLY A 64 -32.11 20.02 5.85
N ASN A 65 -32.98 19.11 5.43
CA ASN A 65 -33.30 17.83 6.07
C ASN A 65 -33.47 16.85 4.91
N SER A 66 -32.36 16.32 4.42
CA SER A 66 -32.25 15.71 3.09
C SER A 66 -32.22 14.19 3.13
N THR A 67 -32.32 13.55 1.97
CA THR A 67 -32.11 12.10 1.80
C THR A 67 -31.09 11.89 0.70
N LEU A 68 -29.94 11.31 1.06
CA LEU A 68 -28.84 10.98 0.17
C LEU A 68 -28.72 9.46 0.16
N ARG A 69 -28.72 8.85 -1.03
CA ARG A 69 -28.62 7.41 -1.19
C ARG A 69 -27.64 7.05 -2.30
N GLY A 70 -26.68 6.20 -1.99
CA GLY A 70 -25.68 5.65 -2.91
C GLY A 70 -26.31 4.71 -3.95
N GLY A 71 -25.96 3.43 -3.88
CA GLY A 71 -26.55 2.38 -4.71
C GLY A 71 -25.81 1.03 -4.65
N GLU A 72 -25.38 0.53 -5.81
CA GLU A 72 -24.39 -0.56 -5.88
C GLU A 72 -23.04 0.06 -6.28
N GLY A 73 -22.10 0.20 -5.35
CA GLY A 73 -20.84 0.95 -5.54
C GLY A 73 -20.20 1.29 -4.20
N ASN A 74 -18.91 1.66 -4.18
CA ASN A 74 -18.26 2.15 -2.96
C ASN A 74 -18.40 3.68 -2.89
N ASP A 75 -19.42 4.17 -2.17
CA ASP A 75 -19.97 5.51 -2.32
C ASP A 75 -19.48 6.48 -1.23
N TRP A 76 -19.25 7.74 -1.63
CA TRP A 76 -18.96 8.83 -0.70
C TRP A 76 -20.22 9.68 -0.47
N ILE A 77 -20.66 9.83 0.78
CA ILE A 77 -21.91 10.54 1.11
C ILE A 77 -21.69 11.54 2.24
N GLY A 78 -21.93 12.83 1.98
CA GLY A 78 -21.67 13.91 2.93
C GLY A 78 -22.75 15.00 3.01
N SER A 79 -23.10 15.38 4.23
CA SER A 79 -24.02 16.48 4.56
C SER A 79 -23.38 17.49 5.51
N ILE A 80 -23.66 18.80 5.35
CA ILE A 80 -23.04 19.87 6.18
C ILE A 80 -23.97 20.48 7.23
N GLY A 81 -25.24 20.06 7.31
CA GLY A 81 -26.10 20.36 8.46
C GLY A 81 -27.60 20.23 8.20
N GLY A 82 -28.20 19.18 8.73
CA GLY A 82 -29.63 18.91 8.67
C GLY A 82 -30.06 17.81 9.65
N ASN A 83 -31.33 17.41 9.62
CA ASN A 83 -31.76 16.13 10.17
C ASN A 83 -31.86 15.18 8.97
N ASP A 84 -30.73 14.62 8.56
CA ASP A 84 -30.56 14.02 7.24
C ASP A 84 -30.64 12.49 7.29
N LEU A 85 -31.01 11.86 6.18
CA LEU A 85 -30.96 10.42 5.99
C LEU A 85 -29.88 10.10 4.94
N LEU A 86 -28.80 9.44 5.37
CA LEU A 86 -27.73 8.96 4.51
C LEU A 86 -27.84 7.44 4.43
N VAL A 87 -27.73 6.89 3.22
CA VAL A 87 -27.86 5.45 2.95
C VAL A 87 -26.80 5.04 1.93
N GLY A 88 -25.90 4.13 2.28
CA GLY A 88 -24.96 3.52 1.34
C GLY A 88 -25.67 2.59 0.36
N ASP A 89 -26.28 1.54 0.92
CA ASP A 89 -26.86 0.33 0.31
C ASP A 89 -25.88 -0.84 0.09
N ALA A 90 -24.89 -0.76 -0.82
CA ALA A 90 -24.13 -1.93 -1.26
C ALA A 90 -22.75 -1.65 -1.90
N GLY A 91 -21.78 -1.35 -1.05
CA GLY A 91 -20.32 -1.40 -1.26
C GLY A 91 -19.63 -1.03 0.05
N ASP A 92 -18.30 -0.86 0.07
CA ASP A 92 -17.64 -0.30 1.27
C ASP A 92 -17.82 1.23 1.26
N ASP A 93 -18.86 1.72 1.94
CA ASP A 93 -19.37 3.08 1.83
C ASP A 93 -18.81 4.04 2.89
N THR A 94 -18.80 5.35 2.60
CA THR A 94 -18.24 6.38 3.48
C THR A 94 -19.26 7.49 3.77
N LEU A 95 -19.84 7.51 4.99
CA LEU A 95 -20.97 8.36 5.35
C LEU A 95 -20.61 9.41 6.43
N PHE A 96 -20.78 10.70 6.11
CA PHE A 96 -20.51 11.82 7.00
C PHE A 96 -21.72 12.75 7.16
N SER A 97 -22.08 13.11 8.41
CA SER A 97 -23.05 14.19 8.66
C SER A 97 -22.47 15.37 9.44
N ASN A 98 -23.12 16.52 9.27
CA ASN A 98 -22.98 17.73 10.07
C ASN A 98 -21.55 18.32 10.20
N GLN A 99 -20.71 18.10 9.19
CA GLN A 99 -19.24 18.28 9.26
C GLN A 99 -18.68 19.70 9.49
N THR A 100 -19.49 20.76 9.63
CA THR A 100 -18.95 22.15 9.59
C THR A 100 -19.70 23.21 10.42
N LEU A 101 -20.99 23.04 10.75
CA LEU A 101 -21.74 24.08 11.47
C LEU A 101 -21.69 23.91 13.00
N VAL A 102 -20.65 24.49 13.63
CA VAL A 102 -20.50 24.56 15.09
C VAL A 102 -21.79 25.07 15.78
N GLY A 103 -22.44 24.18 16.54
CA GLY A 103 -23.69 24.46 17.26
C GLY A 103 -24.98 24.02 16.54
N ALA A 104 -24.88 23.32 15.41
CA ALA A 104 -26.00 22.63 14.78
C ALA A 104 -26.29 21.29 15.49
N ASN A 105 -26.78 21.32 16.74
CA ASN A 105 -27.25 20.12 17.43
C ASN A 105 -28.43 19.49 16.66
N LYS A 106 -28.14 18.44 15.91
CA LYS A 106 -29.04 17.80 14.95
C LYS A 106 -29.19 16.31 15.23
N SER A 107 -30.02 15.62 14.45
CA SER A 107 -30.25 14.18 14.56
C SER A 107 -30.48 13.62 13.16
N SER A 108 -29.41 13.09 12.58
CA SER A 108 -29.39 12.39 11.31
C SER A 108 -29.55 10.88 11.52
N THR A 109 -29.74 10.15 10.42
CA THR A 109 -29.73 8.69 10.38
C THR A 109 -28.77 8.27 9.27
N LEU A 110 -27.73 7.54 9.63
CA LEU A 110 -26.75 6.96 8.73
C LEU A 110 -27.03 5.46 8.69
N LEU A 111 -27.22 4.92 7.49
CA LEU A 111 -27.31 3.49 7.22
C LEU A 111 -26.19 3.17 6.22
N GLY A 112 -25.28 2.26 6.56
CA GLY A 112 -24.31 1.71 5.61
C GLY A 112 -25.01 0.80 4.59
N GLY A 113 -24.71 -0.49 4.63
CA GLY A 113 -25.58 -1.50 4.03
C GLY A 113 -24.99 -2.91 3.96
N PHE A 114 -24.32 -3.20 2.84
CA PHE A 114 -23.57 -4.43 2.61
C PHE A 114 -22.14 -4.07 2.19
N GLY A 115 -21.20 -4.08 3.14
CA GLY A 115 -19.81 -3.66 2.94
C GLY A 115 -19.13 -3.42 4.27
N ASN A 116 -17.92 -2.84 4.26
CA ASN A 116 -17.19 -2.48 5.48
C ASN A 116 -17.20 -0.95 5.63
N ASP A 117 -18.25 -0.42 6.24
CA ASP A 117 -18.65 0.98 6.10
C ASP A 117 -17.93 1.91 7.10
N PHE A 118 -17.70 3.17 6.70
CA PHE A 118 -16.99 4.17 7.51
C PHE A 118 -17.92 5.36 7.81
N LEU A 119 -18.43 5.46 9.04
CA LEU A 119 -19.56 6.31 9.40
C LEU A 119 -19.23 7.35 10.49
N SER A 120 -19.75 8.58 10.36
CA SER A 120 -19.74 9.58 11.44
C SER A 120 -20.93 10.55 11.38
N GLY A 121 -21.69 10.64 12.47
CA GLY A 121 -22.83 11.58 12.61
C GLY A 121 -22.43 13.04 12.89
N GLY A 122 -21.23 13.25 13.43
CA GLY A 122 -20.78 14.56 13.90
C GLY A 122 -21.46 14.98 15.21
N THR A 123 -21.85 16.26 15.34
CA THR A 123 -22.47 16.76 16.58
C THR A 123 -23.99 16.55 16.59
N GLY A 124 -24.48 15.57 17.34
CA GLY A 124 -25.90 15.25 17.29
C GLY A 124 -26.44 14.30 18.34
N ASN A 125 -27.63 13.79 18.02
CA ASN A 125 -28.26 12.67 18.69
C ASN A 125 -28.65 11.73 17.56
N ASP A 126 -27.67 11.04 17.01
CA ASP A 126 -27.76 10.38 15.71
C ASP A 126 -28.14 8.90 15.83
N THR A 127 -28.52 8.29 14.72
CA THR A 127 -28.71 6.84 14.60
C THR A 127 -27.80 6.34 13.50
N ILE A 128 -26.90 5.43 13.84
CA ILE A 128 -25.85 4.92 12.96
C ILE A 128 -25.99 3.40 12.95
N ASP A 129 -26.40 2.89 11.79
CA ASP A 129 -26.52 1.46 11.47
C ASP A 129 -25.43 1.20 10.41
N GLY A 130 -24.48 0.30 10.66
CA GLY A 130 -23.57 -0.20 9.61
C GLY A 130 -24.36 -1.11 8.67
N GLY A 131 -24.22 -2.42 8.84
CA GLY A 131 -25.20 -3.37 8.31
C GLY A 131 -24.74 -4.83 8.32
N GLU A 132 -24.34 -5.31 7.14
CA GLU A 132 -23.73 -6.63 6.93
C GLU A 132 -22.26 -6.48 6.52
N GLY A 133 -21.35 -6.31 7.50
CA GLY A 133 -19.91 -6.39 7.29
C GLY A 133 -19.06 -6.29 8.56
N VAL A 134 -18.10 -5.37 8.55
CA VAL A 134 -17.26 -4.98 9.70
C VAL A 134 -17.17 -3.45 9.70
N ASP A 135 -18.05 -2.82 10.48
CA ASP A 135 -18.39 -1.42 10.28
C ASP A 135 -17.74 -0.51 11.32
N LYS A 136 -17.30 0.68 10.89
CA LYS A 136 -16.38 1.55 11.62
C LYS A 136 -16.97 2.93 11.88
N PHE A 137 -17.24 3.23 13.15
CA PHE A 137 -17.66 4.56 13.61
C PHE A 137 -16.46 5.38 14.11
N PHE A 138 -16.40 6.66 13.76
CA PHE A 138 -15.28 7.54 14.15
C PHE A 138 -15.72 8.96 14.51
N TYR A 139 -14.92 9.62 15.35
CA TYR A 139 -15.06 11.06 15.64
C TYR A 139 -14.13 11.90 14.76
N ASN A 140 -14.51 13.15 14.48
CA ASN A 140 -13.80 14.00 13.53
C ASN A 140 -12.45 14.52 14.08
N ILE A 141 -11.36 13.87 13.69
CA ILE A 141 -9.98 14.24 14.04
C ILE A 141 -9.47 15.53 13.36
N TYR A 142 -10.08 15.99 12.25
CA TYR A 142 -9.50 17.03 11.38
C TYR A 142 -9.66 18.47 11.90
N ASN A 143 -10.58 18.73 12.83
CA ASN A 143 -10.84 20.09 13.37
C ASN A 143 -10.21 20.36 14.76
N GLY A 144 -9.61 19.36 15.41
CA GLY A 144 -8.79 19.49 16.61
C GLY A 144 -9.54 19.55 17.96
N THR A 145 -9.12 18.72 18.92
CA THR A 145 -9.69 18.60 20.28
C THR A 145 -11.22 18.50 20.33
N THR A 146 -11.70 17.36 19.83
CA THR A 146 -12.94 16.74 20.32
C THR A 146 -12.91 16.62 21.85
N GLY A 147 -14.09 16.68 22.48
CA GLY A 147 -14.22 16.44 23.92
C GLY A 147 -14.11 14.95 24.27
N PRO A 148 -13.97 14.59 25.56
CA PRO A 148 -13.91 13.19 25.97
C PRO A 148 -15.19 12.44 25.58
N VAL A 149 -15.06 11.34 24.83
CA VAL A 149 -16.18 10.50 24.39
C VAL A 149 -16.31 9.22 25.23
N VAL A 150 -17.51 8.67 25.30
CA VAL A 150 -17.80 7.37 25.91
C VAL A 150 -18.61 6.55 24.93
N VAL A 151 -18.06 5.41 24.50
CA VAL A 151 -18.65 4.50 23.50
C VAL A 151 -18.74 3.10 24.08
N ASN A 152 -19.88 2.44 23.92
CA ASN A 152 -20.08 1.08 24.41
C ASN A 152 -20.94 0.27 23.43
N LEU A 153 -20.28 -0.55 22.60
CA LEU A 153 -20.90 -1.37 21.55
C LEU A 153 -21.89 -2.39 22.14
N THR A 154 -21.56 -2.99 23.29
CA THR A 154 -22.48 -3.88 24.06
C THR A 154 -23.85 -3.23 24.35
N THR A 155 -23.93 -1.91 24.48
CA THR A 155 -25.20 -1.18 24.68
C THR A 155 -25.74 -0.49 23.43
N GLY A 156 -24.94 -0.40 22.36
CA GLY A 156 -25.27 0.37 21.16
C GLY A 156 -25.37 1.88 21.43
N ILE A 157 -24.54 2.44 22.33
CA ILE A 157 -24.61 3.85 22.73
C ILE A 157 -23.22 4.51 22.66
N ALA A 158 -23.18 5.68 22.03
CA ALA A 158 -22.06 6.62 22.07
C ALA A 158 -22.49 7.97 22.65
N THR A 159 -21.56 8.68 23.30
CA THR A 159 -21.79 10.02 23.88
C THR A 159 -20.52 10.87 23.86
N GLY A 160 -20.69 12.19 23.78
CA GLY A 160 -19.59 13.15 23.83
C GLY A 160 -19.95 14.39 23.00
N GLU A 161 -20.13 14.19 21.70
CA GLU A 161 -20.66 15.21 20.78
C GLU A 161 -22.20 15.25 20.78
N GLY A 162 -22.84 14.18 21.25
CA GLY A 162 -24.12 14.24 21.95
C GLY A 162 -24.56 12.89 22.55
N THR A 163 -25.54 12.20 21.97
CA THR A 163 -25.92 10.83 22.42
C THR A 163 -26.56 10.04 21.28
N ASP A 164 -25.81 9.04 20.81
CA ASP A 164 -25.99 8.42 19.50
C ASP A 164 -26.26 6.93 19.68
N SER A 165 -27.11 6.38 18.80
CA SER A 165 -27.46 4.96 18.79
C SER A 165 -26.63 4.25 17.73
N LEU A 166 -25.75 3.34 18.16
CA LEU A 166 -24.93 2.50 17.29
C LEU A 166 -25.57 1.11 17.14
N ILE A 167 -25.64 0.60 15.90
CA ILE A 167 -26.20 -0.70 15.52
C ILE A 167 -25.29 -1.27 14.42
N GLY A 168 -24.86 -2.53 14.50
CA GLY A 168 -23.93 -3.12 13.52
C GLY A 168 -22.68 -2.24 13.36
N ILE A 169 -21.89 -2.13 14.43
CA ILE A 169 -20.63 -1.39 14.47
C ILE A 169 -19.67 -2.23 15.30
N GLU A 170 -18.53 -2.55 14.72
CA GLU A 170 -17.50 -3.42 15.30
C GLU A 170 -16.25 -2.62 15.67
N ASP A 171 -15.94 -1.57 14.91
CA ASP A 171 -14.72 -0.78 15.06
C ASP A 171 -14.98 0.66 15.47
N ILE A 172 -14.10 1.21 16.31
CA ILE A 172 -14.17 2.59 16.83
C ILE A 172 -12.84 3.33 16.70
N ILE A 173 -12.89 4.56 16.17
CA ILE A 173 -11.81 5.55 16.29
C ILE A 173 -12.29 6.75 17.11
N ALA A 174 -11.62 7.01 18.24
CA ALA A 174 -12.00 8.04 19.20
C ALA A 174 -11.47 9.44 18.86
N GLY A 175 -11.48 10.34 19.84
CA GLY A 175 -11.09 11.73 19.70
C GLY A 175 -9.63 12.02 20.07
N SER A 176 -9.35 13.28 20.43
CA SER A 176 -8.14 13.63 21.21
C SER A 176 -8.54 14.03 22.63
N GLY A 177 -9.38 13.17 23.23
CA GLY A 177 -10.07 13.42 24.48
C GLY A 177 -9.40 12.79 25.70
N ASN A 178 -10.19 12.08 26.48
CA ASN A 178 -9.78 11.17 27.56
C ASN A 178 -10.92 10.14 27.57
N ASP A 179 -10.82 9.20 26.64
CA ASP A 179 -11.96 8.52 26.05
C ASP A 179 -12.20 7.16 26.70
N SER A 180 -13.44 6.67 26.64
CA SER A 180 -13.86 5.44 27.29
C SER A 180 -14.58 4.54 26.30
N LEU A 181 -13.83 3.64 25.68
CA LEU A 181 -14.30 2.70 24.66
C LEU A 181 -14.59 1.34 25.28
N THR A 182 -15.61 0.65 24.78
CA THR A 182 -15.92 -0.73 25.19
C THR A 182 -16.56 -1.48 24.03
N GLY A 183 -16.01 -2.66 23.74
CA GLY A 183 -16.45 -3.55 22.68
C GLY A 183 -17.75 -4.31 22.97
N ASN A 184 -17.90 -5.46 22.29
CA ASN A 184 -19.05 -6.34 22.38
C ASN A 184 -18.68 -7.81 22.70
N SER A 185 -19.07 -8.78 21.87
CA SER A 185 -18.72 -10.20 22.05
C SER A 185 -18.26 -10.86 20.74
N GLY A 186 -17.52 -10.09 19.95
CA GLY A 186 -16.92 -10.45 18.68
C GLY A 186 -15.83 -9.41 18.35
N ASN A 187 -14.90 -9.79 17.48
CA ASN A 187 -13.67 -9.05 17.20
C ASN A 187 -13.91 -7.54 16.98
N ASN A 188 -13.27 -6.68 17.76
CA ASN A 188 -13.38 -5.22 17.64
C ASN A 188 -12.01 -4.54 17.48
N VAL A 189 -11.92 -3.51 16.64
CA VAL A 189 -10.74 -2.63 16.53
C VAL A 189 -11.02 -1.28 17.20
N LEU A 190 -10.32 -0.97 18.29
CA LEU A 190 -10.56 0.21 19.13
C LEU A 190 -9.32 1.12 19.21
N TYR A 191 -9.41 2.36 18.74
CA TYR A 191 -8.34 3.37 18.82
C TYR A 191 -8.70 4.54 19.76
N GLY A 192 -7.90 4.76 20.81
CA GLY A 192 -7.99 5.94 21.70
C GLY A 192 -7.37 7.22 21.13
N VAL A 193 -6.38 7.05 20.24
CA VAL A 193 -5.64 8.11 19.52
C VAL A 193 -4.74 8.99 20.42
N ALA A 194 -5.28 9.87 21.25
CA ALA A 194 -4.49 10.79 22.06
C ALA A 194 -5.26 11.31 23.29
N GLY A 195 -4.94 10.78 24.48
CA GLY A 195 -5.68 11.07 25.70
C GLY A 195 -5.11 10.44 26.96
N ASN A 196 -5.97 9.90 27.81
CA ASN A 196 -5.63 9.03 28.95
C ASN A 196 -6.79 8.06 29.02
N ASP A 197 -6.77 7.12 28.09
CA ASP A 197 -7.97 6.49 27.58
C ASP A 197 -8.20 5.13 28.24
N PHE A 198 -9.46 4.75 28.35
CA PHE A 198 -9.89 3.45 28.82
C PHE A 198 -10.45 2.66 27.64
N LEU A 199 -9.80 1.56 27.29
CA LEU A 199 -10.24 0.65 26.23
C LEU A 199 -10.51 -0.73 26.84
N SER A 200 -11.60 -1.37 26.42
CA SER A 200 -11.97 -2.73 26.86
C SER A 200 -12.57 -3.51 25.70
N GLY A 201 -11.96 -4.64 25.32
CA GLY A 201 -12.46 -5.53 24.25
C GLY A 201 -13.71 -6.28 24.67
N LEU A 202 -13.57 -7.07 25.75
CA LEU A 202 -14.52 -8.01 26.37
C LEU A 202 -14.37 -9.46 25.90
N ASP A 203 -15.18 -9.96 24.96
CA ASP A 203 -15.09 -11.33 24.43
C ASP A 203 -14.81 -11.23 22.91
N GLY A 204 -13.68 -11.72 22.40
CA GLY A 204 -13.37 -11.49 20.98
C GLY A 204 -12.04 -12.06 20.49
N LYS A 205 -11.37 -11.23 19.68
CA LYS A 205 -9.98 -11.31 19.21
C LYS A 205 -9.67 -9.90 18.74
N ASP A 206 -9.43 -9.04 19.71
CA ASP A 206 -9.62 -7.62 19.60
C ASP A 206 -8.30 -6.89 19.37
N TYR A 207 -8.32 -5.81 18.62
CA TYR A 207 -7.17 -4.94 18.43
C TYR A 207 -7.39 -3.61 19.15
N LEU A 208 -6.61 -3.34 20.19
CA LEU A 208 -6.78 -2.16 21.05
C LEU A 208 -5.52 -1.29 21.01
N HIS A 209 -5.65 -0.06 20.55
CA HIS A 209 -4.53 0.88 20.45
C HIS A 209 -4.80 2.17 21.22
N GLY A 210 -4.17 2.32 22.40
CA GLY A 210 -4.38 3.46 23.29
C GLY A 210 -3.85 4.79 22.74
N GLY A 211 -2.81 4.79 21.91
CA GLY A 211 -2.23 6.02 21.38
C GLY A 211 -1.37 6.79 22.40
N GLU A 212 -1.24 8.11 22.24
CA GLU A 212 -0.45 8.94 23.17
C GLU A 212 -1.17 9.12 24.51
N GLY A 213 -0.48 8.84 25.63
CA GLY A 213 -1.03 9.12 26.97
C GLY A 213 -0.81 8.02 28.02
N ASN A 214 -1.41 8.17 29.19
CA ASN A 214 -1.37 7.14 30.24
C ASN A 214 -2.66 6.32 30.16
N ASN A 215 -2.61 5.23 29.39
CA ASN A 215 -3.79 4.49 28.96
C ASN A 215 -4.07 3.27 29.85
N SER A 216 -5.32 2.80 29.82
CA SER A 216 -5.80 1.63 30.54
C SER A 216 -6.50 0.69 29.56
N ILE A 217 -5.76 -0.27 29.04
CA ILE A 217 -6.19 -1.17 27.95
C ILE A 217 -6.45 -2.56 28.54
N LEU A 218 -7.64 -3.10 28.30
CA LEU A 218 -8.07 -4.45 28.68
C LEU A 218 -8.53 -5.21 27.42
N GLY A 219 -7.96 -6.37 27.11
CA GLY A 219 -8.51 -7.30 26.11
C GLY A 219 -9.79 -7.94 26.64
N GLY A 220 -9.73 -9.25 26.92
CA GLY A 220 -10.61 -9.88 27.89
C GLY A 220 -10.64 -11.40 27.82
N LEU A 221 -11.36 -11.95 26.86
CA LEU A 221 -11.47 -13.39 26.56
C LEU A 221 -11.29 -13.62 25.05
N GLY A 222 -10.19 -14.26 24.67
CA GLY A 222 -9.77 -14.39 23.27
C GLY A 222 -8.31 -14.03 23.09
N ASP A 223 -7.70 -14.41 21.96
CA ASP A 223 -6.31 -14.06 21.68
C ASP A 223 -6.26 -12.64 21.08
N ASP A 224 -5.97 -11.64 21.92
CA ASP A 224 -6.09 -10.20 21.65
C ASP A 224 -4.74 -9.56 21.25
N SER A 225 -4.80 -8.28 20.83
CA SER A 225 -3.64 -7.49 20.40
C SER A 225 -3.69 -6.05 20.93
N LEU A 226 -2.90 -5.77 21.96
CA LEU A 226 -2.91 -4.51 22.71
C LEU A 226 -1.64 -3.68 22.46
N PHE A 227 -1.81 -2.41 22.11
CA PHE A 227 -0.71 -1.49 21.82
C PHE A 227 -0.93 -0.10 22.47
N ASP A 228 0.16 0.56 22.89
CA ASP A 228 0.12 1.98 23.28
C ASP A 228 1.36 2.77 22.83
N GLY A 229 1.22 4.10 22.82
CA GLY A 229 2.22 5.05 22.33
C GLY A 229 3.20 5.49 23.42
N LEU A 230 3.28 6.80 23.65
CA LEU A 230 4.13 7.40 24.68
C LEU A 230 3.34 7.59 25.98
N GLY A 231 3.73 6.90 27.07
CA GLY A 231 2.87 6.79 28.24
C GLY A 231 3.50 6.45 29.59
N ASN A 232 2.63 6.06 30.51
CA ASN A 232 2.89 5.22 31.69
C ASN A 232 1.62 4.37 31.86
N SER A 233 1.39 3.47 30.91
CA SER A 233 0.11 2.81 30.68
C SER A 233 -0.03 1.50 31.45
N THR A 234 -1.24 0.94 31.47
CA THR A 234 -1.50 -0.42 31.94
C THR A 234 -2.23 -1.17 30.84
N LEU A 235 -1.59 -2.23 30.32
CA LEU A 235 -2.10 -3.07 29.25
C LEU A 235 -2.29 -4.48 29.84
N ARG A 236 -3.47 -5.05 29.66
CA ARG A 236 -3.82 -6.36 30.21
C ARG A 236 -4.58 -7.17 29.18
N GLY A 237 -4.05 -8.33 28.80
CA GLY A 237 -4.71 -9.33 27.96
C GLY A 237 -5.93 -9.93 28.66
N GLY A 238 -5.92 -11.23 28.97
CA GLY A 238 -6.90 -11.82 29.87
C GLY A 238 -6.90 -13.33 29.96
N GLU A 239 -7.79 -13.99 29.21
CA GLU A 239 -7.77 -15.44 28.96
C GLU A 239 -7.69 -15.67 27.44
N GLY A 240 -6.48 -15.95 26.94
CA GLY A 240 -6.15 -16.08 25.52
C GLY A 240 -4.64 -15.98 25.32
N ASN A 241 -4.13 -16.27 24.12
CA ASN A 241 -2.71 -16.14 23.80
C ASN A 241 -2.42 -14.71 23.26
N ASP A 242 -2.15 -13.77 24.15
CA ASP A 242 -2.23 -12.33 23.86
C ASP A 242 -0.92 -11.72 23.35
N VAL A 243 -1.03 -10.68 22.51
CA VAL A 243 0.11 -9.86 22.04
C VAL A 243 0.01 -8.47 22.64
N ILE A 244 1.04 -8.03 23.39
CA ILE A 244 1.04 -6.75 24.11
C ILE A 244 2.32 -5.96 23.80
N GLY A 245 2.19 -4.72 23.32
CA GLY A 245 3.31 -3.85 22.96
C GLY A 245 3.21 -2.42 23.50
N SER A 246 4.35 -1.82 23.86
CA SER A 246 4.49 -0.38 24.19
C SER A 246 5.60 0.24 23.35
N PHE A 247 5.38 1.46 22.86
CA PHE A 247 6.40 2.26 22.18
C PHE A 247 7.16 3.23 23.11
N GLY A 248 6.83 3.25 24.41
CA GLY A 248 7.77 3.59 25.47
C GLY A 248 7.21 4.45 26.61
N GLY A 249 7.39 3.94 27.84
CA GLY A 249 6.95 4.62 29.06
C GLY A 249 7.54 4.05 30.34
N LYS A 250 6.65 3.81 31.31
CA LYS A 250 6.89 2.99 32.52
C LYS A 250 5.73 2.04 32.70
N ASP A 251 5.51 1.26 31.67
CA ASP A 251 4.22 0.62 31.44
C ASP A 251 4.14 -0.70 32.18
N LEU A 252 2.91 -1.09 32.53
CA LEU A 252 2.60 -2.36 33.18
C LEU A 252 1.85 -3.24 32.19
N MET A 253 2.51 -4.28 31.71
CA MET A 253 1.93 -5.31 30.83
C MET A 253 1.60 -6.55 31.65
N LEU A 254 0.40 -7.10 31.46
CA LEU A 254 -0.02 -8.39 32.01
C LEU A 254 -0.65 -9.25 30.90
N GLY A 255 -0.11 -10.44 30.63
CA GLY A 255 -0.78 -11.43 29.78
C GLY A 255 -1.93 -12.15 30.53
N ASP A 256 -1.68 -12.48 31.79
CA ASP A 256 -2.54 -13.23 32.72
C ASP A 256 -2.72 -14.72 32.39
N ALA A 257 -3.27 -15.12 31.24
CA ALA A 257 -3.63 -16.54 31.02
C ALA A 257 -3.74 -17.04 29.56
N GLY A 258 -2.63 -17.05 28.83
CA GLY A 258 -2.37 -17.97 27.72
C GLY A 258 -0.86 -18.13 27.48
N ASP A 259 -0.44 -18.62 26.31
CA ASP A 259 0.98 -18.53 25.90
C ASP A 259 1.22 -17.11 25.33
N ASP A 260 1.58 -16.16 26.19
CA ASP A 260 1.50 -14.73 25.91
C ASP A 260 2.78 -14.13 25.30
N THR A 261 2.69 -12.97 24.63
CA THR A 261 3.82 -12.26 24.00
C THR A 261 3.83 -10.77 24.37
N LEU A 262 4.75 -10.37 25.26
CA LEU A 262 4.87 -9.02 25.80
C LEU A 262 6.19 -8.36 25.32
N ILE A 263 6.11 -7.20 24.67
CA ILE A 263 7.26 -6.57 23.99
C ILE A 263 7.34 -5.05 24.27
N SER A 264 8.42 -4.64 24.92
CA SER A 264 8.80 -3.23 25.07
C SER A 264 9.66 -2.76 23.89
N LEU A 265 9.28 -1.66 23.22
CA LEU A 265 9.87 -1.17 21.96
C LEU A 265 10.34 0.29 22.06
N GLU A 266 11.23 0.62 23.01
CA GLU A 266 11.67 2.01 23.29
C GLU A 266 12.61 2.62 22.23
N THR A 267 12.06 3.04 21.09
CA THR A 267 12.79 3.72 20.01
C THR A 267 13.35 5.11 20.42
N LEU A 268 12.74 5.80 21.38
CA LEU A 268 13.12 7.16 21.77
C LEU A 268 14.26 7.24 22.81
N VAL A 269 15.22 8.13 22.55
CA VAL A 269 16.38 8.39 23.42
C VAL A 269 16.07 9.53 24.40
N GLY A 270 15.63 9.22 25.63
CA GLY A 270 15.63 10.21 26.72
C GLY A 270 14.72 9.97 27.94
N ALA A 271 13.76 9.04 27.88
CA ALA A 271 12.85 8.75 28.99
C ALA A 271 13.54 7.99 30.16
N ASN A 272 12.88 7.92 31.32
CA ASN A 272 13.29 7.01 32.40
C ASN A 272 12.76 5.59 32.10
N LYS A 273 13.35 4.94 31.09
CA LYS A 273 12.89 3.66 30.54
C LYS A 273 12.89 2.53 31.60
N SER A 274 11.73 1.95 31.90
CA SER A 274 11.59 0.73 32.71
C SER A 274 10.16 0.20 32.64
N ALA A 275 9.92 -0.84 31.86
CA ALA A 275 8.63 -1.53 31.82
C ALA A 275 8.55 -2.63 32.90
N THR A 276 7.32 -3.00 33.28
CA THR A 276 7.02 -4.18 34.09
C THR A 276 6.20 -5.15 33.25
N LEU A 277 6.80 -6.27 32.88
CA LEU A 277 6.18 -7.31 32.05
C LEU A 277 5.87 -8.51 32.94
N LEU A 278 4.60 -8.89 32.99
CA LEU A 278 4.11 -10.08 33.68
C LEU A 278 3.43 -10.97 32.63
N GLY A 279 3.91 -12.19 32.41
CA GLY A 279 3.18 -13.18 31.60
C GLY A 279 1.95 -13.68 32.37
N GLY A 280 1.93 -14.96 32.74
CA GLY A 280 1.05 -15.44 33.80
C GLY A 280 0.94 -16.95 33.89
N LEU A 281 0.12 -17.53 33.01
CA LEU A 281 -0.27 -18.94 33.01
C LEU A 281 -0.15 -19.57 31.60
N GLY A 282 1.03 -19.50 31.00
CA GLY A 282 1.38 -20.26 29.79
C GLY A 282 2.88 -20.34 29.61
N ASN A 283 3.35 -20.42 28.36
CA ASN A 283 4.76 -20.44 28.00
C ASN A 283 5.11 -19.10 27.36
N ASP A 284 5.42 -18.10 28.18
CA ASP A 284 5.30 -16.69 27.81
C ASP A 284 6.59 -16.11 27.19
N PHE A 285 6.50 -15.29 26.15
CA PHE A 285 7.62 -14.54 25.58
C PHE A 285 7.62 -13.09 26.10
N LEU A 286 8.68 -12.69 26.82
CA LEU A 286 8.83 -11.35 27.39
C LEU A 286 10.12 -10.68 26.89
N PHE A 287 10.00 -9.54 26.22
CA PHE A 287 11.14 -8.72 25.78
C PHE A 287 11.09 -7.30 26.38
N GLY A 288 12.08 -6.96 27.19
CA GLY A 288 12.18 -5.68 27.92
C GLY A 288 12.72 -4.50 27.12
N GLY A 289 13.20 -4.70 25.89
CA GLY A 289 13.70 -3.59 25.07
C GLY A 289 14.94 -2.92 25.65
N ALA A 290 14.83 -1.65 26.01
CA ALA A 290 15.94 -0.88 26.58
C ALA A 290 15.49 -0.13 27.84
N GLY A 291 15.89 -0.57 29.03
CA GLY A 291 15.55 0.04 30.31
C GLY A 291 16.05 -0.75 31.51
N ASP A 292 15.81 -0.24 32.71
CA ASP A 292 15.97 -1.02 33.95
C ASP A 292 14.66 -1.80 34.20
N ASN A 293 14.41 -2.86 33.43
CA ASN A 293 13.09 -3.50 33.33
C ASN A 293 12.83 -4.59 34.39
N SER A 294 11.56 -4.93 34.60
CA SER A 294 11.12 -5.99 35.51
C SER A 294 10.27 -7.02 34.76
N LEU A 295 10.86 -8.16 34.40
CA LEU A 295 10.21 -9.26 33.70
C LEU A 295 9.90 -10.40 34.68
N ASN A 296 8.68 -10.92 34.64
CA ASN A 296 8.31 -12.17 35.29
C ASN A 296 7.44 -12.99 34.33
N GLY A 297 7.82 -14.23 34.01
CA GLY A 297 6.96 -15.17 33.28
C GLY A 297 5.78 -15.58 34.16
N GLY A 298 5.79 -16.80 34.66
CA GLY A 298 4.88 -17.18 35.75
C GLY A 298 4.86 -18.67 36.02
N LEU A 299 4.02 -19.39 35.28
CA LEU A 299 3.82 -20.83 35.41
C LEU A 299 3.79 -21.53 34.03
N GLY A 300 4.93 -21.53 33.36
CA GLY A 300 5.23 -22.47 32.28
C GLY A 300 6.69 -22.38 31.86
N ASN A 301 6.99 -22.58 30.57
CA ASN A 301 8.36 -22.63 30.06
C ASN A 301 8.70 -21.32 29.35
N ASP A 302 8.88 -20.27 30.14
CA ASP A 302 8.86 -18.88 29.68
C ASP A 302 10.19 -18.44 29.05
N PHE A 303 10.17 -17.43 28.20
CA PHE A 303 11.33 -16.91 27.45
C PHE A 303 11.51 -15.41 27.72
N LEU A 304 12.40 -15.06 28.64
CA LEU A 304 12.62 -13.70 29.14
C LEU A 304 13.93 -13.10 28.60
N LEU A 305 13.82 -11.96 27.92
CA LEU A 305 14.92 -11.15 27.41
C LEU A 305 14.90 -9.75 28.04
N GLY A 306 15.86 -9.43 28.91
CA GLY A 306 15.96 -8.12 29.56
C GLY A 306 16.35 -6.98 28.61
N GLY A 307 17.36 -7.21 27.77
CA GLY A 307 17.81 -6.27 26.74
C GLY A 307 18.95 -5.36 27.22
N ASP A 308 18.83 -4.06 26.95
CA ASP A 308 19.81 -3.04 27.35
C ASP A 308 19.40 -2.42 28.71
N GLY A 309 20.22 -2.52 29.76
CA GLY A 309 19.95 -1.92 31.08
C GLY A 309 20.00 -2.92 32.24
N ASN A 310 19.71 -2.48 33.48
CA ASN A 310 19.85 -3.30 34.68
C ASN A 310 18.53 -4.02 35.00
N ASN A 311 18.33 -5.18 34.41
CA ASN A 311 17.04 -5.86 34.41
C ASN A 311 16.86 -6.78 35.63
N THR A 312 15.60 -6.98 36.01
CA THR A 312 15.16 -8.00 36.96
C THR A 312 14.35 -9.05 36.19
N LEU A 313 14.86 -10.29 36.13
CA LEU A 313 14.21 -11.40 35.42
C LEU A 313 13.81 -12.48 36.43
N SER A 314 12.54 -12.87 36.42
CA SER A 314 11.97 -13.94 37.23
C SER A 314 11.32 -14.98 36.34
N GLY A 315 11.93 -16.18 36.24
CA GLY A 315 11.35 -17.26 35.45
C GLY A 315 10.03 -17.75 36.03
N GLY A 316 9.98 -17.91 37.36
CA GLY A 316 8.80 -18.43 38.05
C GLY A 316 8.88 -19.94 38.21
N GLY A 317 8.07 -20.68 37.45
CA GLY A 317 7.90 -22.12 37.64
C GLY A 317 7.66 -22.96 36.38
N GLY A 318 8.74 -23.20 35.63
CA GLY A 318 8.85 -24.34 34.71
C GLY A 318 10.29 -24.55 34.26
N ALA A 319 10.51 -24.71 32.95
CA ALA A 319 11.83 -24.82 32.32
C ALA A 319 12.09 -23.59 31.43
N ASP A 320 12.29 -22.45 32.08
CA ASP A 320 12.34 -21.10 31.50
C ASP A 320 13.73 -20.72 30.94
N PHE A 321 13.79 -19.90 29.88
CA PHE A 321 15.00 -19.29 29.34
C PHE A 321 15.09 -17.82 29.76
N LEU A 322 16.21 -17.42 30.37
CA LEU A 322 16.44 -16.05 30.85
C LEU A 322 17.74 -15.49 30.26
N SER A 323 17.67 -14.28 29.69
CA SER A 323 18.84 -13.55 29.21
C SER A 323 18.76 -12.07 29.60
N GLY A 324 19.60 -11.64 30.54
CA GLY A 324 19.66 -10.26 31.05
C GLY A 324 20.04 -9.27 29.95
N GLY A 325 21.10 -9.58 29.20
CA GLY A 325 21.58 -8.77 28.07
C GLY A 325 22.78 -7.90 28.46
N VAL A 326 22.61 -6.58 28.46
CA VAL A 326 23.70 -5.61 28.69
C VAL A 326 23.38 -4.70 29.88
N GLY A 327 23.60 -5.20 31.08
CA GLY A 327 23.60 -4.38 32.30
C GLY A 327 24.11 -5.12 33.52
N ASN A 328 23.59 -4.78 34.71
CA ASN A 328 23.91 -5.47 35.95
C ASN A 328 22.66 -6.19 36.45
N ASP A 329 22.42 -7.39 35.92
CA ASP A 329 21.13 -8.05 35.95
C ASP A 329 20.89 -8.89 37.23
N PHE A 330 19.63 -8.96 37.64
CA PHE A 330 19.16 -9.74 38.78
C PHE A 330 18.22 -10.85 38.31
N TYR A 331 18.68 -12.09 38.42
CA TYR A 331 17.91 -13.29 38.12
C TYR A 331 17.27 -13.83 39.39
N TYR A 332 16.01 -14.26 39.28
CA TYR A 332 15.25 -14.91 40.34
C TYR A 332 14.64 -16.21 39.79
N LEU A 333 14.87 -17.32 40.48
CA LEU A 333 14.29 -18.62 40.14
C LEU A 333 13.73 -19.25 41.42
N ASP A 334 12.52 -19.83 41.36
CA ASP A 334 12.01 -20.63 42.47
C ASP A 334 12.78 -21.96 42.52
N GLY A 335 13.53 -22.18 43.61
CA GLY A 335 14.38 -23.36 43.79
C GLY A 335 13.63 -24.69 43.94
N THR A 336 12.30 -24.71 43.82
CA THR A 336 11.45 -25.90 43.82
C THR A 336 10.77 -26.17 42.47
N THR A 337 10.50 -25.15 41.66
CA THR A 337 9.78 -25.29 40.37
C THR A 337 10.59 -24.98 39.12
N ALA A 338 11.65 -24.18 39.19
CA ALA A 338 12.49 -23.79 38.04
C ALA A 338 13.47 -24.91 37.58
N GLN A 339 12.94 -26.10 37.29
CA GLN A 339 13.73 -27.27 36.89
C GLN A 339 13.87 -27.34 35.37
N GLY A 340 15.12 -27.33 34.90
CA GLY A 340 15.46 -27.28 33.47
C GLY A 340 15.65 -25.86 32.91
N SER A 341 15.51 -24.82 33.73
CA SER A 341 15.69 -23.43 33.28
C SER A 341 17.12 -23.12 32.82
N PHE A 342 17.24 -22.28 31.81
CA PHE A 342 18.50 -21.85 31.20
C PHE A 342 18.75 -20.37 31.45
N ILE A 343 19.97 -20.01 31.81
CA ILE A 343 20.43 -18.62 31.86
C ILE A 343 21.57 -18.43 30.86
N SER A 344 21.42 -17.43 30.00
CA SER A 344 22.47 -16.92 29.11
C SER A 344 22.77 -15.47 29.46
N ASP A 345 24.02 -15.03 29.34
CA ASP A 345 24.41 -13.67 29.72
C ASP A 345 25.70 -13.24 29.01
N ILE A 346 25.82 -11.94 28.71
CA ILE A 346 26.89 -11.36 27.90
C ILE A 346 27.56 -10.12 28.53
N GLY A 347 27.12 -9.64 29.71
CA GLY A 347 27.57 -8.35 30.26
C GLY A 347 27.68 -8.23 31.79
N GLY A 348 28.37 -7.18 32.25
CA GLY A 348 28.23 -6.58 33.59
C GLY A 348 28.55 -7.39 34.87
N ILE A 349 27.69 -7.22 35.89
CA ILE A 349 27.89 -7.67 37.29
C ILE A 349 26.57 -8.21 37.85
N ASN A 350 26.30 -9.49 37.58
CA ASN A 350 24.95 -10.02 37.71
C ASN A 350 24.82 -10.92 38.95
N SER A 351 23.59 -11.19 39.39
CA SER A 351 23.33 -12.04 40.56
C SER A 351 22.09 -12.92 40.39
N LEU A 352 22.16 -14.15 40.88
CA LEU A 352 21.07 -15.14 40.86
C LEU A 352 20.62 -15.46 42.28
N SER A 353 19.36 -15.16 42.56
CA SER A 353 18.67 -15.49 43.80
C SER A 353 17.90 -16.80 43.66
N LEU A 354 18.23 -17.76 44.54
CA LEU A 354 17.52 -19.04 44.72
C LEU A 354 17.03 -19.10 46.18
N PRO A 355 15.85 -18.54 46.51
CA PRO A 355 15.32 -18.52 47.86
C PRO A 355 14.93 -19.93 48.33
N GLU A 356 14.83 -20.09 49.66
CA GLU A 356 14.51 -21.33 50.40
C GLU A 356 15.48 -22.52 50.21
N VAL A 357 16.29 -22.52 49.14
CA VAL A 357 17.33 -23.48 48.82
C VAL A 357 18.68 -23.09 49.45
N THR A 358 19.54 -24.08 49.70
CA THR A 358 20.94 -23.88 50.08
C THR A 358 21.83 -24.78 49.24
N LEU A 359 22.64 -24.17 48.39
CA LEU A 359 23.52 -24.83 47.43
C LEU A 359 24.72 -25.50 48.12
N SER A 360 25.17 -26.61 47.54
CA SER A 360 26.38 -27.33 47.90
C SER A 360 27.43 -27.24 46.78
N LEU A 361 28.71 -27.06 47.13
CA LEU A 361 29.84 -27.14 46.18
C LEU A 361 30.23 -28.60 45.81
N THR A 362 29.35 -29.57 46.09
CA THR A 362 29.51 -30.97 45.71
C THR A 362 28.19 -31.54 45.19
N LEU A 363 28.20 -32.08 43.98
CA LEU A 363 27.10 -32.89 43.44
C LEU A 363 26.98 -34.21 44.23
N ALA A 364 25.82 -34.43 44.86
CA ALA A 364 25.52 -35.64 45.63
C ALA A 364 23.99 -35.83 45.77
N PRO A 365 23.47 -37.08 45.62
CA PRO A 365 22.04 -37.33 45.74
C PRO A 365 21.47 -36.90 47.10
N GLY A 366 20.33 -36.21 47.10
CA GLY A 366 19.70 -35.62 48.28
C GLY A 366 20.34 -34.31 48.76
N THR A 367 21.05 -33.59 47.87
CA THR A 367 21.53 -32.23 48.11
C THR A 367 21.40 -31.40 46.84
N THR A 368 21.10 -30.11 46.94
CA THR A 368 21.14 -29.21 45.78
C THR A 368 22.60 -28.93 45.38
N GLY A 369 23.10 -29.68 44.41
CA GLY A 369 24.52 -29.71 44.05
C GLY A 369 24.88 -28.74 42.94
N LEU A 370 26.03 -28.08 43.07
CA LEU A 370 26.68 -27.41 41.94
C LEU A 370 27.57 -28.40 41.18
N GLY A 371 27.33 -28.47 39.87
CA GLY A 371 28.11 -29.22 38.89
C GLY A 371 28.63 -28.32 37.77
N ARG A 372 29.29 -28.94 36.79
CA ARG A 372 29.83 -28.28 35.61
C ARG A 372 29.83 -29.28 34.46
N ASP A 373 29.36 -28.84 33.31
CA ASP A 373 29.61 -29.50 32.04
C ASP A 373 30.19 -28.48 31.05
N GLY A 374 31.32 -28.81 30.41
CA GLY A 374 32.06 -27.88 29.56
C GLY A 374 32.29 -26.49 30.19
N THR A 375 31.74 -25.47 29.52
CA THR A 375 31.75 -24.05 29.92
C THR A 375 30.57 -23.66 30.82
N THR A 376 29.55 -24.52 30.94
CA THR A 376 28.30 -24.32 31.68
C THR A 376 28.46 -24.64 33.17
N LEU A 377 27.90 -23.79 34.04
CA LEU A 377 27.65 -24.13 35.45
C LEU A 377 26.25 -24.76 35.57
N VAL A 378 26.13 -25.87 36.28
CA VAL A 378 24.88 -26.63 36.39
C VAL A 378 24.43 -26.71 37.85
N ILE A 379 23.13 -26.54 38.12
CA ILE A 379 22.54 -26.57 39.46
C ILE A 379 21.50 -27.70 39.53
N ASP A 380 21.87 -28.78 40.23
CA ASP A 380 21.04 -29.96 40.50
C ASP A 380 19.94 -29.60 41.52
N LEU A 381 18.82 -29.06 41.02
CA LEU A 381 17.63 -28.75 41.84
C LEU A 381 16.81 -30.00 42.19
N ASN A 382 16.83 -31.02 41.33
CA ASN A 382 16.04 -32.25 41.49
C ASN A 382 16.62 -33.21 42.55
N GLN A 383 17.91 -33.04 42.88
CA GLN A 383 18.70 -33.74 43.90
C GLN A 383 18.97 -35.22 43.60
N ASP A 384 18.98 -35.66 42.34
CA ASP A 384 19.35 -37.02 41.96
C ASP A 384 20.88 -37.24 41.89
N GLY A 385 21.67 -36.15 41.82
CA GLY A 385 23.13 -36.17 41.75
C GLY A 385 23.71 -36.44 40.35
N VAL A 386 22.93 -36.24 39.27
CA VAL A 386 23.31 -36.55 37.88
C VAL A 386 23.01 -35.35 36.97
N LEU A 387 24.06 -34.67 36.50
CA LEU A 387 23.92 -33.50 35.61
C LEU A 387 23.20 -33.88 34.32
N ASN A 388 22.05 -33.26 34.06
CA ASN A 388 21.18 -33.54 32.92
C ASN A 388 20.30 -32.32 32.55
N ALA A 389 19.46 -32.46 31.52
CA ALA A 389 18.62 -31.38 31.00
C ALA A 389 17.45 -30.93 31.91
N GLN A 390 17.24 -31.59 33.06
CA GLN A 390 16.29 -31.16 34.11
C GLN A 390 16.94 -30.26 35.18
N ASP A 391 18.23 -29.96 35.04
CA ASP A 391 18.98 -29.08 35.93
C ASP A 391 19.08 -27.66 35.38
N VAL A 392 19.17 -26.67 36.26
CA VAL A 392 19.36 -25.28 35.85
C VAL A 392 20.76 -25.11 35.27
N GLN A 393 20.86 -24.50 34.09
CA GLN A 393 22.11 -24.34 33.34
C GLN A 393 22.43 -22.87 33.13
N ILE A 394 23.66 -22.46 33.49
CA ILE A 394 24.17 -21.11 33.25
C ILE A 394 25.30 -21.22 32.23
N PHE A 395 25.01 -20.83 30.99
CA PHE A 395 25.94 -20.96 29.86
C PHE A 395 27.16 -20.05 30.01
N ASP A 396 28.30 -20.50 29.51
CA ASP A 396 29.59 -19.78 29.49
C ASP A 396 30.04 -19.11 30.81
N PHE A 397 29.61 -19.68 31.94
CA PHE A 397 30.12 -19.32 33.27
C PHE A 397 31.64 -19.57 33.41
N PHE A 398 32.21 -20.49 32.64
CA PHE A 398 33.65 -20.75 32.58
C PHE A 398 34.17 -20.55 31.14
N ALA A 399 35.15 -19.67 30.91
CA ALA A 399 35.65 -19.32 29.56
C ALA A 399 36.26 -20.47 28.73
N THR A 400 36.43 -21.66 29.31
CA THR A 400 36.92 -22.87 28.63
C THR A 400 36.38 -24.12 29.33
N PRO A 401 36.31 -25.29 28.67
CA PRO A 401 35.85 -26.53 29.30
C PRO A 401 36.65 -27.06 30.52
N THR A 402 37.86 -26.54 30.78
CA THR A 402 38.72 -27.04 31.88
C THR A 402 39.41 -25.96 32.71
N GLY A 403 39.31 -24.68 32.33
CA GLY A 403 39.87 -23.56 33.09
C GLY A 403 39.01 -23.12 34.27
N THR A 404 39.56 -22.24 35.11
CA THR A 404 38.88 -21.58 36.25
C THR A 404 38.74 -20.07 36.07
N THR A 405 38.82 -19.60 34.82
CA THR A 405 38.62 -18.20 34.46
C THR A 405 37.15 -17.91 34.17
N PRO A 406 36.61 -16.76 34.63
CA PRO A 406 35.29 -16.26 34.20
C PRO A 406 35.14 -16.27 32.68
N GLY A 407 34.03 -16.79 32.16
CA GLY A 407 33.59 -16.55 30.78
C GLY A 407 32.69 -15.31 30.66
N SER A 408 31.81 -15.29 29.66
CA SER A 408 30.81 -14.23 29.44
C SER A 408 29.67 -14.33 30.45
N GLY A 409 29.06 -15.51 30.61
CA GLY A 409 27.86 -15.73 31.42
C GLY A 409 28.08 -15.77 32.95
N VAL A 410 28.89 -14.85 33.49
CA VAL A 410 29.40 -14.95 34.87
C VAL A 410 28.61 -14.11 35.86
N ILE A 411 27.58 -14.77 36.39
CA ILE A 411 26.85 -14.31 37.57
C ILE A 411 27.81 -14.27 38.78
N GLN A 412 28.02 -13.10 39.39
CA GLN A 412 28.97 -12.93 40.51
C GLN A 412 28.52 -13.60 41.81
N THR A 413 27.21 -13.71 42.04
CA THR A 413 26.64 -14.38 43.21
C THR A 413 25.56 -15.36 42.75
N VAL A 414 25.74 -16.64 43.07
CA VAL A 414 24.80 -17.73 42.75
C VAL A 414 24.32 -18.31 44.08
N GLY A 415 23.10 -17.94 44.47
CA GLY A 415 22.54 -18.27 45.79
C GLY A 415 23.47 -17.87 46.93
N ASN A 416 23.91 -18.85 47.72
CA ASN A 416 24.79 -18.65 48.88
C ASN A 416 26.31 -18.72 48.58
N PHE A 417 26.74 -18.61 47.32
CA PHE A 417 28.16 -18.58 46.95
C PHE A 417 28.49 -17.43 45.99
N SER A 418 29.69 -16.86 46.12
CA SER A 418 30.25 -16.02 45.06
C SER A 418 30.95 -16.86 43.99
N SER A 419 31.03 -16.32 42.76
CA SER A 419 31.74 -16.96 41.64
C SER A 419 33.19 -17.32 42.00
N THR A 420 33.86 -16.51 42.83
CA THR A 420 35.22 -16.80 43.34
C THR A 420 35.28 -18.09 44.17
N GLN A 421 34.24 -18.42 44.95
CA GLN A 421 34.16 -19.68 45.68
C GLN A 421 33.94 -20.87 44.72
N ILE A 422 33.12 -20.67 43.69
CA ILE A 422 32.81 -21.66 42.65
C ILE A 422 34.06 -21.97 41.80
N PHE A 423 34.76 -20.96 41.26
CA PHE A 423 36.02 -21.16 40.54
C PHE A 423 37.10 -21.85 41.39
N SER A 424 37.06 -21.66 42.71
CA SER A 424 37.98 -22.32 43.65
C SER A 424 37.66 -23.80 43.88
N SER A 425 36.41 -24.25 43.75
CA SER A 425 36.04 -25.67 43.91
C SER A 425 36.31 -26.50 42.66
N PHE A 426 36.14 -25.93 41.46
CA PHE A 426 36.34 -26.62 40.17
C PHE A 426 37.80 -26.62 39.65
N ALA A 427 38.78 -26.29 40.51
CA ALA A 427 40.19 -26.19 40.12
C ALA A 427 40.89 -27.56 39.96
N VAL A 428 41.09 -28.00 38.72
CA VAL A 428 41.72 -29.30 38.41
C VAL A 428 43.24 -29.27 38.69
N SER A 429 43.72 -30.23 39.49
CA SER A 429 45.16 -30.41 39.76
C SER A 429 45.85 -31.18 38.61
N PRO A 430 47.01 -30.74 38.07
CA PRO A 430 47.56 -31.31 36.84
C PRO A 430 48.12 -32.75 36.96
N PRO A 431 47.71 -33.70 36.10
CA PRO A 431 48.30 -35.04 36.01
C PRO A 431 49.55 -35.09 35.08
N THR A 432 50.42 -36.07 35.30
CA THR A 432 51.68 -36.26 34.53
C THR A 432 51.49 -37.26 33.36
N PRO A 433 51.97 -36.98 32.13
CA PRO A 433 51.66 -37.78 30.93
C PRO A 433 52.57 -39.02 30.70
N THR A 434 52.09 -39.99 29.90
CA THR A 434 52.84 -41.14 29.32
C THR A 434 52.11 -41.65 28.05
N PRO A 435 52.78 -42.16 26.98
CA PRO A 435 52.21 -42.08 25.61
C PRO A 435 51.96 -43.38 24.79
N THR A 436 50.89 -43.33 23.97
CA THR A 436 50.63 -43.95 22.62
C THR A 436 50.64 -45.48 22.32
N SER A 437 49.60 -45.99 21.62
CA SER A 437 49.72 -46.85 20.39
C SER A 437 48.36 -47.18 19.68
N LEU A 438 48.41 -47.56 18.39
CA LEU A 438 47.33 -47.95 17.42
C LEU A 438 47.92 -48.96 16.37
N PRO A 439 47.22 -49.52 15.34
CA PRO A 439 45.79 -49.57 14.96
C PRO A 439 45.23 -51.04 15.07
N PRO A 440 44.74 -51.87 14.07
CA PRO A 440 44.57 -51.83 12.58
C PRO A 440 43.13 -52.16 12.05
N LYS A 441 42.96 -52.60 10.78
CA LYS A 441 41.69 -52.88 10.06
C LYS A 441 41.77 -54.10 9.07
N PRO A 442 40.68 -54.85 8.80
CA PRO A 442 40.51 -55.74 7.62
C PRO A 442 39.28 -55.40 6.72
N THR A 443 39.01 -56.21 5.68
CA THR A 443 38.23 -55.82 4.46
C THR A 443 37.20 -56.91 3.96
N PRO A 444 36.64 -56.99 2.71
CA PRO A 444 35.18 -57.15 2.48
C PRO A 444 34.73 -58.46 1.75
N ALA A 445 33.46 -58.53 1.31
CA ALA A 445 32.89 -59.60 0.46
C ALA A 445 31.87 -59.07 -0.60
N THR A 446 31.48 -59.89 -1.60
CA THR A 446 30.63 -59.49 -2.77
C THR A 446 29.85 -60.72 -3.37
N PRO A 447 29.12 -60.68 -4.52
CA PRO A 447 27.67 -60.90 -4.60
C PRO A 447 27.22 -62.19 -5.35
N PRO A 448 25.90 -62.39 -5.57
CA PRO A 448 25.40 -63.14 -6.74
C PRO A 448 24.18 -62.55 -7.47
N THR A 449 23.91 -63.05 -8.69
CA THR A 449 22.78 -62.81 -9.63
C THR A 449 22.78 -63.98 -10.66
N PRO A 450 21.90 -64.07 -11.69
CA PRO A 450 20.45 -63.80 -11.83
C PRO A 450 19.68 -65.04 -12.43
N THR A 451 18.38 -64.94 -12.77
CA THR A 451 17.73 -65.79 -13.82
C THR A 451 16.42 -65.16 -14.39
N SER A 452 15.78 -65.75 -15.41
CA SER A 452 15.15 -64.97 -16.51
C SER A 452 13.88 -65.53 -17.22
N VAL A 453 12.96 -64.63 -17.60
CA VAL A 453 12.28 -64.42 -18.92
C VAL A 453 11.53 -65.59 -19.63
N PRO A 454 10.25 -65.40 -20.03
CA PRO A 454 9.90 -65.39 -21.47
C PRO A 454 8.77 -64.41 -21.94
N THR A 455 8.72 -64.15 -23.24
CA THR A 455 7.71 -63.39 -24.04
C THR A 455 7.28 -64.25 -25.27
N PRO A 456 6.54 -63.80 -26.34
CA PRO A 456 5.65 -62.65 -26.59
C PRO A 456 4.27 -63.07 -27.20
N ILE A 457 3.46 -62.13 -27.78
CA ILE A 457 2.81 -62.18 -29.15
C ILE A 457 1.66 -61.15 -29.33
N GLU A 458 1.55 -60.57 -30.53
CA GLU A 458 0.58 -59.55 -31.07
C GLU A 458 -0.56 -60.23 -31.91
N PRO A 459 -1.65 -59.56 -32.43
CA PRO A 459 -1.61 -58.32 -33.26
C PRO A 459 -2.84 -57.34 -33.29
N ASP A 460 -2.64 -56.23 -34.01
CA ASP A 460 -3.48 -55.13 -34.56
C ASP A 460 -4.53 -55.60 -35.66
N PRO A 461 -5.36 -54.79 -36.39
CA PRO A 461 -5.84 -53.38 -36.28
C PRO A 461 -7.39 -53.16 -36.43
N THR A 462 -7.87 -51.90 -36.35
CA THR A 462 -8.74 -51.29 -37.41
C THR A 462 -8.84 -49.74 -37.41
N LEU A 463 -9.12 -49.16 -38.58
CA LEU A 463 -9.24 -47.70 -38.91
C LEU A 463 -10.75 -47.25 -38.86
N ILE A 464 -11.27 -46.08 -39.27
CA ILE A 464 -10.99 -45.13 -40.38
C ILE A 464 -11.67 -43.74 -40.11
N GLU A 465 -11.11 -42.63 -40.62
CA GLU A 465 -11.64 -41.23 -40.65
C GLU A 465 -12.43 -40.93 -41.96
N PRO A 466 -13.36 -39.92 -42.09
CA PRO A 466 -12.91 -38.52 -42.36
C PRO A 466 -13.93 -37.35 -42.11
N THR A 467 -13.47 -36.11 -42.34
CA THR A 467 -14.21 -34.84 -42.58
C THR A 467 -14.55 -34.64 -44.10
N PRO A 468 -14.90 -33.47 -44.75
CA PRO A 468 -15.22 -32.07 -44.31
C PRO A 468 -16.39 -31.28 -45.04
N THR A 469 -16.76 -30.10 -44.51
CA THR A 469 -17.13 -28.78 -45.18
C THR A 469 -18.32 -28.69 -46.21
N PRO A 470 -18.56 -27.57 -46.97
CA PRO A 470 -19.12 -26.24 -46.55
C PRO A 470 -20.27 -25.70 -47.48
N ILE A 471 -20.63 -24.38 -47.40
CA ILE A 471 -21.06 -23.40 -48.49
C ILE A 471 -22.11 -22.33 -48.02
N GLY A 472 -22.01 -21.07 -48.50
CA GLY A 472 -22.99 -19.93 -48.33
C GLY A 472 -23.72 -19.57 -49.65
N PRO A 473 -23.84 -18.30 -50.14
CA PRO A 473 -24.03 -16.97 -49.48
C PRO A 473 -25.03 -15.99 -50.23
N THR A 474 -25.25 -14.74 -49.74
CA THR A 474 -25.75 -13.51 -50.47
C THR A 474 -27.21 -13.48 -51.03
N PRO A 475 -27.79 -12.36 -51.59
CA PRO A 475 -27.44 -10.89 -51.63
C PRO A 475 -28.61 -9.86 -51.39
N THR A 476 -28.31 -8.54 -51.43
CA THR A 476 -29.22 -7.34 -51.50
C THR A 476 -29.57 -6.92 -52.96
N PRO A 477 -30.65 -6.13 -53.29
CA PRO A 477 -30.48 -4.66 -53.60
C PRO A 477 -31.71 -3.66 -53.67
N THR A 478 -31.61 -2.49 -53.00
CA THR A 478 -31.75 -1.07 -53.54
C THR A 478 -33.14 -0.48 -54.06
N PRO A 479 -33.31 0.74 -54.70
CA PRO A 479 -34.26 1.80 -54.22
C PRO A 479 -35.21 2.54 -55.25
N ILE A 480 -36.04 3.52 -54.84
CA ILE A 480 -36.80 4.51 -55.69
C ILE A 480 -36.94 5.92 -54.99
N GLY A 481 -37.18 7.02 -55.75
CA GLY A 481 -37.25 8.43 -55.28
C GLY A 481 -38.56 9.27 -55.55
N PRO A 482 -38.52 10.54 -56.05
CA PRO A 482 -39.31 11.69 -55.49
C PRO A 482 -40.45 12.30 -56.38
N THR A 483 -40.76 13.62 -56.21
CA THR A 483 -41.55 14.62 -57.05
C THR A 483 -42.93 15.11 -56.46
N PRO A 484 -43.74 16.08 -57.02
CA PRO A 484 -43.81 17.50 -56.54
C PRO A 484 -45.20 18.15 -56.19
N THR A 485 -45.20 19.49 -56.05
CA THR A 485 -46.27 20.51 -55.74
C THR A 485 -47.52 20.57 -56.65
N PRO A 486 -48.65 21.21 -56.24
CA PRO A 486 -48.95 22.61 -56.68
C PRO A 486 -49.89 23.49 -55.78
N THR A 487 -50.02 24.79 -56.12
CA THR A 487 -51.04 25.76 -55.59
C THR A 487 -51.57 26.70 -56.70
N PRO A 488 -52.90 26.88 -56.83
CA PRO A 488 -53.54 28.19 -57.12
C PRO A 488 -54.89 28.34 -56.35
N THR A 489 -55.77 29.35 -56.44
CA THR A 489 -55.97 30.53 -57.33
C THR A 489 -56.70 31.67 -56.56
N GLN A 490 -56.90 32.86 -57.17
CA GLN A 490 -57.68 34.00 -56.62
C GLN A 490 -59.11 34.12 -57.20
N THR A 491 -59.96 35.02 -56.68
CA THR A 491 -60.99 35.71 -57.50
C THR A 491 -61.38 37.11 -56.96
N GLU A 492 -61.79 37.97 -57.88
CA GLU A 492 -61.76 39.45 -57.88
C GLU A 492 -62.80 40.26 -57.05
N ASN A 493 -62.30 41.34 -56.42
CA ASN A 493 -62.64 42.77 -56.65
C ASN A 493 -64.02 43.37 -56.26
N SER A 494 -63.99 44.56 -55.63
CA SER A 494 -65.12 45.52 -55.53
C SER A 494 -64.61 46.94 -55.21
N THR A 495 -65.03 47.95 -55.98
CA THR A 495 -64.35 49.26 -56.04
C THR A 495 -64.87 50.32 -55.06
N SER A 496 -64.66 50.08 -53.78
CA SER A 496 -64.37 51.13 -52.79
C SER A 496 -62.99 50.84 -52.22
N THR A 497 -62.14 51.84 -51.94
CA THR A 497 -60.87 51.60 -51.23
C THR A 497 -61.16 50.85 -49.93
N PRO A 498 -60.76 49.56 -49.80
CA PRO A 498 -61.20 48.77 -48.67
C PRO A 498 -60.68 49.34 -47.36
N ALA A 499 -61.37 49.01 -46.26
CA ALA A 499 -60.71 49.09 -44.97
C ALA A 499 -59.49 48.18 -45.00
N GLY A 500 -58.39 48.71 -44.50
CA GLY A 500 -57.05 48.23 -44.81
C GLY A 500 -56.03 49.06 -44.05
N ILE A 501 -55.01 48.39 -43.56
CA ILE A 501 -53.83 48.98 -42.93
C ILE A 501 -52.68 48.76 -43.90
N THR A 502 -52.00 49.83 -44.29
CA THR A 502 -50.79 49.76 -45.10
C THR A 502 -49.59 50.08 -44.24
N VAL A 503 -48.67 49.13 -44.19
CA VAL A 503 -47.35 49.23 -43.57
C VAL A 503 -46.33 49.40 -44.70
N SER A 504 -45.37 50.33 -44.56
CA SER A 504 -44.37 50.57 -45.61
C SER A 504 -43.08 51.22 -45.08
N PRO A 505 -41.89 50.70 -45.46
CA PRO A 505 -41.65 49.38 -46.05
C PRO A 505 -41.88 48.25 -45.03
N THR A 506 -42.17 47.03 -45.52
CA THR A 506 -42.32 45.81 -44.69
C THR A 506 -41.08 44.92 -44.68
N THR A 507 -40.07 45.21 -45.51
CA THR A 507 -38.85 44.39 -45.62
C THR A 507 -37.66 45.27 -45.96
N GLY A 508 -36.47 44.86 -45.51
CA GLY A 508 -35.21 45.50 -45.88
C GLY A 508 -34.80 46.68 -45.00
N LEU A 509 -35.47 46.85 -43.85
CA LEU A 509 -35.01 47.74 -42.79
C LEU A 509 -33.70 47.20 -42.20
N LYS A 510 -32.79 48.11 -41.82
CA LYS A 510 -31.49 47.72 -41.23
C LYS A 510 -31.15 48.50 -39.97
N THR A 511 -30.96 47.77 -38.87
CA THR A 511 -30.36 48.28 -37.64
C THR A 511 -28.91 47.82 -37.50
N THR A 512 -28.23 48.30 -36.46
CA THR A 512 -26.88 47.83 -36.06
C THR A 512 -26.82 47.76 -34.53
N GLU A 513 -26.06 46.82 -33.98
CA GLU A 513 -25.82 46.67 -32.53
C GLU A 513 -25.46 48.01 -31.85
N ALA A 514 -24.56 48.78 -32.49
CA ALA A 514 -24.13 50.12 -32.11
C ALA A 514 -25.25 51.21 -32.06
N GLY A 515 -26.52 50.81 -31.95
CA GLY A 515 -27.68 51.67 -31.78
C GLY A 515 -28.29 52.21 -33.07
N GLY A 516 -28.01 51.57 -34.20
CA GLY A 516 -28.49 51.99 -35.52
C GLY A 516 -30.00 51.89 -35.65
N THR A 517 -30.62 52.86 -36.34
CA THR A 517 -32.08 52.97 -36.45
C THR A 517 -32.56 52.94 -37.91
N ASP A 518 -33.67 52.26 -38.15
CA ASP A 518 -34.45 52.40 -39.39
C ASP A 518 -35.93 52.64 -39.06
N THR A 519 -36.72 53.09 -40.04
CA THR A 519 -38.08 53.57 -39.79
C THR A 519 -39.07 53.17 -40.88
N PHE A 520 -40.20 52.59 -40.47
CA PHE A 520 -41.34 52.35 -41.34
C PHE A 520 -42.50 53.29 -40.99
N THR A 521 -43.60 53.17 -41.75
CA THR A 521 -44.84 53.91 -41.54
C THR A 521 -46.04 52.99 -41.56
N VAL A 522 -47.04 53.31 -40.74
CA VAL A 522 -48.36 52.67 -40.71
C VAL A 522 -49.42 53.69 -41.12
N LYS A 523 -50.42 53.29 -41.90
CA LYS A 523 -51.51 54.17 -42.35
C LYS A 523 -52.81 53.40 -42.60
N LEU A 524 -53.97 54.05 -42.39
CA LEU A 524 -55.26 53.50 -42.81
C LEU A 524 -55.62 53.90 -44.25
N ASN A 525 -56.21 52.95 -44.99
CA ASN A 525 -56.58 53.12 -46.40
C ASN A 525 -57.96 53.77 -46.61
N SER A 526 -58.75 53.94 -45.55
CA SER A 526 -60.06 54.61 -45.56
C SER A 526 -60.32 55.28 -44.21
N GLN A 527 -61.28 56.21 -44.16
CA GLN A 527 -61.69 56.86 -42.91
C GLN A 527 -62.43 55.86 -42.01
N PRO A 528 -61.96 55.59 -40.78
CA PRO A 528 -62.67 54.78 -39.82
C PRO A 528 -63.79 55.60 -39.15
N THR A 529 -64.83 54.90 -38.69
CA THR A 529 -65.97 55.47 -37.97
C THR A 529 -65.76 55.53 -36.45
N ALA A 530 -64.68 54.93 -35.95
CA ALA A 530 -64.20 55.00 -34.57
C ALA A 530 -62.66 55.06 -34.55
N ASN A 531 -62.05 55.13 -33.37
CA ASN A 531 -60.59 55.03 -33.25
C ASN A 531 -60.12 53.60 -33.55
N VAL A 532 -58.92 53.46 -34.07
CA VAL A 532 -58.25 52.19 -34.39
C VAL A 532 -56.89 52.18 -33.71
N THR A 533 -56.64 51.20 -32.85
CA THR A 533 -55.38 51.02 -32.10
C THR A 533 -54.64 49.79 -32.57
N ILE A 534 -53.32 49.90 -32.77
CA ILE A 534 -52.44 48.85 -33.27
C ILE A 534 -51.22 48.76 -32.35
N ASP A 535 -51.08 47.66 -31.62
CA ASP A 535 -49.93 47.38 -30.75
C ASP A 535 -48.78 46.77 -31.56
N LEU A 536 -47.55 47.24 -31.30
CA LEU A 536 -46.34 46.90 -32.07
C LEU A 536 -45.28 46.30 -31.14
N GLY A 537 -44.94 45.02 -31.38
CA GLY A 537 -43.92 44.29 -30.63
C GLY A 537 -42.69 43.96 -31.48
N SER A 538 -41.57 43.63 -30.84
CA SER A 538 -40.42 42.99 -31.51
C SER A 538 -40.42 41.50 -31.18
N SER A 539 -40.16 40.65 -32.18
CA SER A 539 -40.00 39.20 -31.98
C SER A 539 -38.72 38.84 -31.24
N ASN A 540 -37.75 39.76 -31.17
CA ASN A 540 -36.57 39.64 -30.30
C ASN A 540 -36.17 41.04 -29.81
N THR A 541 -36.39 41.31 -28.52
CA THR A 541 -36.05 42.59 -27.89
C THR A 541 -34.57 42.74 -27.54
N ILE A 542 -33.79 41.66 -27.63
CA ILE A 542 -32.33 41.66 -27.48
C ILE A 542 -31.67 42.19 -28.77
N GLU A 543 -32.27 41.91 -29.93
CA GLU A 543 -31.85 42.46 -31.24
C GLU A 543 -32.28 43.90 -31.47
N GLY A 544 -33.53 44.21 -31.12
CA GLY A 544 -34.13 45.47 -31.53
C GLY A 544 -35.40 45.84 -30.80
N VAL A 545 -35.49 47.13 -30.48
CA VAL A 545 -36.62 47.75 -29.78
C VAL A 545 -37.33 48.76 -30.68
N ILE A 546 -38.61 48.99 -30.40
CA ILE A 546 -39.53 49.76 -31.24
C ILE A 546 -40.11 50.96 -30.50
N SER A 547 -40.30 52.08 -31.21
CA SER A 547 -40.96 53.27 -30.67
C SER A 547 -41.71 54.07 -31.75
N PRO A 548 -43.00 54.40 -31.55
CA PRO A 548 -43.85 53.98 -30.43
C PRO A 548 -44.26 52.50 -30.53
N ALA A 549 -44.53 51.86 -29.39
CA ALA A 549 -45.05 50.49 -29.32
C ALA A 549 -46.59 50.40 -29.51
N LEU A 550 -47.27 51.53 -29.72
CA LEU A 550 -48.70 51.62 -30.00
C LEU A 550 -48.96 52.77 -30.98
N VAL A 551 -49.75 52.50 -32.02
CA VAL A 551 -50.20 53.49 -33.01
C VAL A 551 -51.71 53.69 -32.91
N ILE A 552 -52.16 54.95 -32.85
CA ILE A 552 -53.58 55.31 -32.69
C ILE A 552 -54.05 56.16 -33.87
N PHE A 553 -55.02 55.64 -34.61
CA PHE A 553 -55.76 56.37 -35.62
C PHE A 553 -57.16 56.76 -35.12
N THR A 554 -57.68 57.84 -35.69
CA THR A 554 -58.96 58.46 -35.40
C THR A 554 -59.65 58.84 -36.72
N PRO A 555 -60.96 59.16 -36.71
CA PRO A 555 -61.64 59.71 -37.88
C PRO A 555 -61.00 60.97 -38.48
N ASP A 556 -60.15 61.69 -37.74
CA ASP A 556 -59.51 62.94 -38.18
C ASP A 556 -58.04 62.77 -38.66
N ASN A 557 -57.30 61.77 -38.16
CA ASN A 557 -55.88 61.58 -38.52
C ASN A 557 -55.58 60.32 -39.36
N TRP A 558 -56.57 59.47 -39.67
CA TRP A 558 -56.42 58.20 -40.42
C TRP A 558 -55.59 58.29 -41.71
N ASN A 559 -55.65 59.43 -42.40
CA ASN A 559 -54.98 59.67 -43.68
C ASN A 559 -53.51 60.08 -43.53
N GLN A 560 -53.05 60.34 -42.31
CA GLN A 560 -51.67 60.68 -41.96
C GLN A 560 -50.91 59.38 -41.66
N ALA A 561 -49.76 59.19 -42.31
CA ALA A 561 -48.91 58.04 -42.04
C ALA A 561 -48.19 58.25 -40.70
N GLN A 562 -48.40 57.34 -39.76
CA GLN A 562 -47.75 57.34 -38.45
C GLN A 562 -46.37 56.71 -38.61
N LYS A 563 -45.32 57.44 -38.21
CA LYS A 563 -43.93 56.99 -38.32
C LYS A 563 -43.55 56.16 -37.10
N VAL A 564 -42.92 55.01 -37.35
CA VAL A 564 -42.41 54.11 -36.32
C VAL A 564 -40.90 53.95 -36.51
N THR A 565 -40.16 53.95 -35.41
CA THR A 565 -38.70 53.80 -35.39
C THR A 565 -38.35 52.47 -34.76
N VAL A 566 -37.51 51.70 -35.43
CA VAL A 566 -36.87 50.50 -34.88
C VAL A 566 -35.40 50.85 -34.61
N LYS A 567 -34.87 50.43 -33.47
CA LYS A 567 -33.48 50.65 -33.06
C LYS A 567 -32.84 49.32 -32.68
N GLY A 568 -31.67 49.05 -33.25
CA GLY A 568 -30.83 47.91 -32.86
C GLY A 568 -30.30 48.05 -31.44
N VAL A 569 -30.11 46.91 -30.79
CA VAL A 569 -29.53 46.78 -29.46
C VAL A 569 -28.24 45.97 -29.58
N ASP A 570 -27.28 46.29 -28.70
CA ASP A 570 -26.02 45.58 -28.50
C ASP A 570 -26.22 44.62 -27.33
N ASP A 571 -26.17 43.32 -27.61
CA ASP A 571 -26.29 42.24 -26.62
C ASP A 571 -24.93 41.73 -26.13
N LYS A 572 -23.83 42.19 -26.77
CA LYS A 572 -22.44 41.83 -26.55
C LYS A 572 -22.06 40.40 -26.96
N VAL A 573 -22.87 39.73 -27.76
CA VAL A 573 -22.55 38.40 -28.32
C VAL A 573 -22.01 38.56 -29.75
N ALA A 574 -21.03 37.76 -30.14
CA ALA A 574 -20.55 37.68 -31.52
C ALA A 574 -21.30 36.54 -32.24
N ASP A 575 -22.38 36.87 -32.94
CA ASP A 575 -23.21 35.85 -33.61
C ASP A 575 -23.74 36.25 -35.00
N GLY A 576 -23.32 37.41 -35.51
CA GLY A 576 -23.53 37.86 -36.88
C GLY A 576 -24.93 38.41 -37.19
N ASN A 577 -25.10 38.95 -38.42
CA ASN A 577 -26.32 39.66 -38.81
C ASN A 577 -27.62 38.86 -38.60
N LYS A 578 -28.37 39.15 -37.53
CA LYS A 578 -29.67 38.52 -37.28
C LYS A 578 -30.81 39.18 -38.03
N ASN A 579 -31.86 38.39 -38.28
CA ASN A 579 -33.14 38.87 -38.73
C ASN A 579 -34.17 38.71 -37.62
N TYR A 580 -34.88 39.79 -37.30
CA TYR A 580 -36.02 39.79 -36.39
C TYR A 580 -37.22 40.45 -37.07
N THR A 581 -38.39 40.30 -36.47
CA THR A 581 -39.66 40.77 -37.04
C THR A 581 -40.36 41.69 -36.06
N ILE A 582 -40.81 42.84 -36.54
CA ILE A 582 -41.78 43.66 -35.82
C ILE A 582 -43.18 43.10 -36.08
N VAL A 583 -43.81 42.64 -35.02
CA VAL A 583 -45.18 42.10 -35.03
C VAL A 583 -46.17 43.26 -34.98
N THR A 584 -47.08 43.29 -35.95
CA THR A 584 -48.08 44.34 -36.16
C THR A 584 -49.46 43.82 -35.76
N SER A 585 -49.71 43.78 -34.45
CA SER A 585 -50.86 43.10 -33.84
C SER A 585 -52.22 43.53 -34.41
N SER A 586 -53.15 42.57 -34.52
CA SER A 586 -54.49 42.78 -35.08
C SER A 586 -55.19 44.00 -34.47
N ALA A 587 -55.63 44.92 -35.32
CA ALA A 587 -56.11 46.23 -34.88
C ALA A 587 -57.41 46.14 -34.06
N VAL A 588 -57.47 46.88 -32.95
CA VAL A 588 -58.66 46.97 -32.09
C VAL A 588 -59.44 48.24 -32.42
N SER A 589 -60.77 48.11 -32.61
CA SER A 589 -61.64 49.25 -32.96
C SER A 589 -63.11 49.01 -32.62
N ALA A 590 -63.88 50.08 -32.46
CA ALA A 590 -65.34 50.01 -32.54
C ALA A 590 -65.89 50.10 -33.98
N ASP A 591 -65.04 50.30 -34.99
CA ASP A 591 -65.41 50.17 -36.41
C ASP A 591 -65.28 48.69 -36.85
N PRO A 592 -66.39 48.00 -37.22
CA PRO A 592 -66.35 46.59 -37.63
C PRO A 592 -65.52 46.29 -38.88
N LYS A 593 -65.09 47.31 -39.63
CA LYS A 593 -64.21 47.16 -40.80
C LYS A 593 -62.72 47.17 -40.43
N TYR A 594 -62.38 47.65 -39.24
CA TYR A 594 -61.00 47.77 -38.76
C TYR A 594 -60.71 46.92 -37.52
N ASN A 595 -61.71 46.48 -36.78
CA ASN A 595 -61.52 45.57 -35.66
C ASN A 595 -61.11 44.16 -36.12
N ASN A 596 -60.12 43.58 -35.45
CA ASN A 596 -59.43 42.33 -35.81
C ASN A 596 -58.81 42.35 -37.21
N LEU A 597 -58.49 43.53 -37.75
CA LEU A 597 -57.81 43.65 -39.03
C LEU A 597 -56.29 43.61 -38.82
N ASP A 598 -55.68 42.52 -39.27
CA ASP A 598 -54.24 42.30 -39.18
C ASP A 598 -53.47 43.12 -40.22
N ALA A 599 -52.27 43.55 -39.86
CA ALA A 599 -51.37 44.28 -40.74
C ALA A 599 -50.22 43.39 -41.22
N ALA A 600 -49.35 43.92 -42.07
CA ALA A 600 -48.18 43.19 -42.54
C ALA A 600 -46.98 43.52 -41.64
N ASP A 601 -46.49 42.49 -40.95
CA ASP A 601 -45.28 42.52 -40.13
C ASP A 601 -44.06 43.04 -40.89
N VAL A 602 -43.10 43.60 -40.15
CA VAL A 602 -41.92 44.25 -40.73
C VAL A 602 -40.65 43.46 -40.42
N SER A 603 -40.02 42.89 -41.44
CA SER A 603 -38.73 42.19 -41.31
C SER A 603 -37.58 43.19 -41.25
N VAL A 604 -36.74 43.05 -40.22
CA VAL A 604 -35.57 43.91 -39.94
C VAL A 604 -34.32 43.05 -39.81
N THR A 605 -33.21 43.50 -40.40
CA THR A 605 -31.89 42.89 -40.18
C THR A 605 -31.09 43.74 -39.22
N ASN A 606 -30.69 43.20 -38.07
CA ASN A 606 -29.61 43.78 -37.27
C ASN A 606 -28.28 43.44 -37.97
N SER A 607 -27.41 44.43 -38.13
CA SER A 607 -26.10 44.23 -38.76
C SER A 607 -25.02 44.27 -37.70
N ALA A 608 -24.20 43.21 -37.66
CA ALA A 608 -23.17 43.05 -36.64
C ALA A 608 -22.04 44.07 -36.80
N THR A 609 -21.46 44.45 -35.66
CA THR A 609 -20.42 45.48 -35.53
C THR A 609 -19.16 44.98 -34.83
N ASN A 610 -19.26 43.85 -34.13
CA ASN A 610 -18.10 43.04 -33.76
C ASN A 610 -17.52 42.30 -35.00
N THR A 611 -16.23 42.00 -34.95
CA THR A 611 -15.55 41.14 -35.92
C THR A 611 -14.82 40.06 -35.16
N GLU A 612 -15.04 38.80 -35.54
CA GLU A 612 -14.35 37.61 -35.04
C GLU A 612 -12.85 37.86 -34.78
N THR A 613 -12.49 38.07 -33.52
CA THR A 613 -11.10 38.00 -33.06
C THR A 613 -10.93 36.67 -32.35
N ASN A 614 -10.48 35.67 -33.09
CA ASN A 614 -10.12 34.35 -32.56
C ASN A 614 -9.27 34.52 -31.29
N ARG A 615 -9.82 34.16 -30.14
CA ARG A 615 -9.14 34.25 -28.85
C ARG A 615 -8.29 32.98 -28.69
N PRO A 616 -7.02 33.09 -28.25
CA PRO A 616 -6.24 31.89 -27.99
C PRO A 616 -6.90 31.09 -26.84
N PRO A 617 -6.80 29.75 -26.87
CA PRO A 617 -7.25 28.91 -25.76
C PRO A 617 -6.58 29.30 -24.45
N VAL A 618 -7.25 29.00 -23.34
CA VAL A 618 -6.78 29.29 -21.98
C VAL A 618 -6.51 28.00 -21.20
N LEU A 619 -5.48 28.03 -20.36
CA LEU A 619 -5.25 27.02 -19.31
C LEU A 619 -6.25 27.26 -18.18
N ASN A 620 -6.91 26.22 -17.72
CA ASN A 620 -7.84 26.28 -16.60
C ASN A 620 -7.15 25.94 -15.26
N TYR A 621 -7.69 26.50 -14.19
CA TYR A 621 -7.19 26.35 -12.82
C TYR A 621 -8.32 25.87 -11.90
N GLY A 622 -7.98 25.03 -10.93
CA GLY A 622 -8.88 24.62 -9.84
C GLY A 622 -9.06 25.71 -8.78
N PRO A 623 -9.80 25.41 -7.68
CA PRO A 623 -10.04 26.36 -6.59
C PRO A 623 -8.74 26.85 -5.94
N GLU A 624 -7.71 25.99 -5.88
CA GLU A 624 -6.38 26.22 -5.31
C GLU A 624 -5.44 27.13 -6.14
N THR A 625 -5.91 27.72 -7.24
CA THR A 625 -5.08 28.43 -8.24
C THR A 625 -4.01 27.57 -8.94
N THR A 626 -4.03 26.25 -8.75
CA THR A 626 -3.24 25.25 -9.47
C THR A 626 -3.96 24.78 -10.76
N PRO A 627 -3.23 24.46 -11.85
CA PRO A 627 -3.80 23.71 -12.97
C PRO A 627 -4.26 22.31 -12.54
N TRP A 628 -5.34 21.78 -13.14
CA TRP A 628 -5.96 20.48 -12.80
C TRP A 628 -5.09 19.22 -12.99
N HIS A 629 -3.81 19.37 -13.31
CA HIS A 629 -2.83 18.28 -13.49
C HIS A 629 -1.52 18.54 -12.72
N PHE A 630 -1.53 19.42 -11.72
CA PHE A 630 -0.34 19.83 -10.97
C PHE A 630 -0.01 18.96 -9.74
N ASN A 631 -0.44 17.70 -9.72
CA ASN A 631 0.11 16.75 -8.76
C ASN A 631 1.49 16.31 -9.25
N ASN A 632 2.49 16.32 -8.36
CA ASN A 632 3.77 15.65 -8.61
C ASN A 632 3.50 14.15 -8.70
N LEU A 633 3.36 13.61 -9.92
CA LEU A 633 3.09 12.19 -10.09
C LEU A 633 4.38 11.43 -9.72
N LYS A 634 4.35 10.73 -8.58
CA LYS A 634 5.23 9.60 -8.35
C LYS A 634 4.89 8.51 -9.38
N VAL A 635 5.90 7.97 -10.02
CA VAL A 635 5.73 6.97 -11.07
C VAL A 635 6.73 5.84 -10.86
N SER A 636 6.20 4.67 -10.53
CA SER A 636 6.97 3.43 -10.44
C SER A 636 7.73 3.16 -11.75
N ASN A 637 9.02 2.81 -11.65
CA ASN A 637 9.84 2.33 -12.76
C ASN A 637 9.52 0.86 -13.13
N SER A 638 8.91 0.07 -12.23
CA SER A 638 8.53 -1.32 -12.47
C SER A 638 7.27 -1.46 -13.33
N SER A 639 6.28 -0.58 -13.12
CA SER A 639 4.96 -0.59 -13.75
C SER A 639 4.92 0.15 -15.10
N THR A 640 3.79 0.06 -15.80
CA THR A 640 3.51 0.88 -16.99
C THR A 640 2.72 2.13 -16.57
N PHE A 641 3.37 3.28 -16.62
CA PHE A 641 2.75 4.58 -16.42
C PHE A 641 1.63 4.79 -17.45
N SER A 642 0.50 5.31 -16.99
CA SER A 642 -0.59 5.81 -17.81
C SER A 642 -1.29 6.96 -17.08
N TYR A 643 -1.32 8.15 -17.69
CA TYR A 643 -2.01 9.33 -17.15
C TYR A 643 -2.76 10.06 -18.25
N THR A 644 -4.06 10.30 -18.03
CA THR A 644 -4.93 11.01 -18.98
C THR A 644 -5.18 12.42 -18.47
N PHE A 645 -4.72 13.43 -19.21
CA PHE A 645 -5.01 14.82 -18.84
C PHE A 645 -6.53 15.10 -18.91
N PRO A 646 -7.10 15.73 -17.86
CA PRO A 646 -8.51 16.10 -17.83
C PRO A 646 -8.98 16.81 -19.11
N ALA A 647 -10.20 16.51 -19.55
CA ALA A 647 -10.74 17.05 -20.81
C ALA A 647 -10.87 18.58 -20.81
N ASN A 648 -10.98 19.14 -19.61
CA ASN A 648 -11.11 20.54 -19.28
C ASN A 648 -9.78 21.25 -18.93
N THR A 649 -8.61 20.58 -18.99
CA THR A 649 -7.29 21.21 -18.70
C THR A 649 -7.08 22.52 -19.45
N PHE A 650 -7.52 22.56 -20.71
CA PHE A 650 -7.60 23.78 -21.50
C PHE A 650 -9.05 23.99 -21.96
N THR A 651 -9.43 25.25 -22.20
CA THR A 651 -10.72 25.60 -22.79
C THR A 651 -10.52 26.66 -23.85
N ASP A 652 -11.22 26.52 -24.97
CA ASP A 652 -11.28 27.57 -25.97
C ASP A 652 -12.38 28.57 -25.60
N PRO A 653 -12.09 29.89 -25.50
CA PRO A 653 -13.12 30.89 -25.29
C PRO A 653 -14.15 30.98 -26.43
N ASP A 654 -13.83 30.52 -27.64
CA ASP A 654 -14.66 30.62 -28.84
C ASP A 654 -15.51 29.34 -29.06
N SER A 655 -16.82 29.50 -28.93
CA SER A 655 -17.77 28.39 -28.79
C SER A 655 -17.84 27.46 -30.01
N GLY A 656 -17.36 26.22 -29.84
CA GLY A 656 -17.50 25.14 -30.81
C GLY A 656 -16.22 24.80 -31.57
N ASP A 657 -15.10 25.42 -31.22
CA ASP A 657 -13.79 25.02 -31.73
C ASP A 657 -13.22 23.80 -30.98
N LYS A 658 -12.51 22.93 -31.72
CA LYS A 658 -11.92 21.70 -31.19
C LYS A 658 -10.41 21.88 -31.04
N LEU A 659 -9.95 21.89 -29.79
CA LEU A 659 -8.53 21.89 -29.46
C LEU A 659 -7.83 20.60 -29.94
N THR A 660 -6.59 20.77 -30.37
CA THR A 660 -5.64 19.71 -30.67
C THR A 660 -4.45 19.82 -29.73
N TYR A 661 -3.90 18.69 -29.30
CA TYR A 661 -2.91 18.64 -28.23
C TYR A 661 -1.56 18.11 -28.72
N THR A 662 -0.47 18.64 -28.17
CA THR A 662 0.89 18.09 -28.30
C THR A 662 1.61 18.16 -26.97
N ALA A 663 2.54 17.23 -26.73
CA ALA A 663 3.34 17.18 -25.51
C ALA A 663 4.84 17.19 -25.85
N THR A 664 5.62 17.92 -25.08
CA THR A 664 7.09 18.01 -25.15
C THR A 664 7.67 17.95 -23.74
N LEU A 665 9.00 17.92 -23.59
CA LEU A 665 9.60 18.32 -22.32
C LEU A 665 9.55 19.85 -22.17
N MET A 666 9.76 20.36 -20.95
CA MET A 666 9.67 21.79 -20.62
C MET A 666 10.71 22.69 -21.31
N ASP A 667 11.79 22.13 -21.88
CA ASP A 667 12.74 22.86 -22.71
C ASP A 667 12.31 22.95 -24.20
N GLY A 668 11.23 22.25 -24.57
CA GLY A 668 10.73 22.12 -25.95
C GLY A 668 11.31 20.94 -26.73
N SER A 669 12.13 20.08 -26.10
CA SER A 669 12.61 18.84 -26.72
C SER A 669 11.51 17.76 -26.78
N PRO A 670 11.56 16.81 -27.74
CA PRO A 670 10.57 15.74 -27.83
C PRO A 670 10.61 14.81 -26.61
N LEU A 671 9.48 14.18 -26.30
CA LEU A 671 9.41 13.15 -25.25
C LEU A 671 10.41 12.01 -25.53
N PRO A 672 10.98 11.36 -24.49
CA PRO A 672 11.81 10.17 -24.65
C PRO A 672 11.08 9.06 -25.40
N ASN A 673 11.81 8.22 -26.16
CA ASN A 673 11.23 7.15 -26.98
C ASN A 673 10.37 6.11 -26.21
N TRP A 674 10.49 6.08 -24.88
CA TRP A 674 9.71 5.20 -24.01
C TRP A 674 8.37 5.83 -23.55
N LEU A 675 8.24 7.16 -23.61
CA LEU A 675 7.07 7.93 -23.17
C LEU A 675 6.26 8.42 -24.38
N THR A 676 5.10 7.80 -24.62
CA THR A 676 4.21 8.15 -25.73
C THR A 676 3.08 9.07 -25.27
N PHE A 677 2.74 10.08 -26.08
CA PHE A 677 1.52 10.88 -25.91
C PHE A 677 0.52 10.59 -27.03
N ASN A 678 -0.70 10.21 -26.65
CA ASN A 678 -1.85 10.10 -27.56
C ASN A 678 -2.66 11.42 -27.51
N PRO A 679 -2.69 12.22 -28.59
CA PRO A 679 -3.34 13.53 -28.59
C PRO A 679 -4.88 13.47 -28.70
N ASP A 680 -5.45 12.35 -29.14
CA ASP A 680 -6.91 12.19 -29.23
C ASP A 680 -7.52 11.83 -27.87
N THR A 681 -6.85 10.98 -27.07
CA THR A 681 -7.26 10.66 -25.70
C THR A 681 -6.63 11.59 -24.64
N ARG A 682 -5.63 12.40 -25.01
CA ARG A 682 -4.74 13.18 -24.12
C ARG A 682 -4.03 12.31 -23.08
N THR A 683 -3.64 11.10 -23.44
CA THR A 683 -3.02 10.13 -22.52
C THR A 683 -1.51 10.08 -22.74
N LEU A 684 -0.72 10.28 -21.68
CA LEU A 684 0.68 9.88 -21.62
C LEU A 684 0.76 8.43 -21.15
N SER A 685 1.64 7.63 -21.76
CA SER A 685 1.85 6.23 -21.36
C SER A 685 3.24 5.71 -21.70
N GLY A 686 3.83 4.86 -20.85
CA GLY A 686 5.12 4.20 -21.09
C GLY A 686 5.64 3.42 -19.87
N LYS A 687 6.67 2.59 -20.05
CA LYS A 687 7.52 2.09 -18.94
C LYS A 687 8.85 2.83 -19.00
N SER A 688 9.29 3.45 -17.90
CA SER A 688 10.60 4.09 -17.88
C SER A 688 11.72 3.04 -17.76
N PRO A 689 12.81 3.11 -18.55
CA PRO A 689 13.92 2.17 -18.47
C PRO A 689 14.93 2.49 -17.35
N LYS A 690 14.67 3.52 -16.53
CA LYS A 690 15.52 4.01 -15.43
C LYS A 690 14.79 5.06 -14.59
N MET A 691 15.30 5.35 -13.40
CA MET A 691 14.85 6.48 -12.59
C MET A 691 15.31 7.80 -13.20
N GLN A 692 14.40 8.77 -13.24
CA GLN A 692 14.64 10.12 -13.75
C GLN A 692 13.53 11.08 -13.30
N GLN A 693 13.74 12.39 -13.42
CA GLN A 693 12.67 13.38 -13.31
C GLN A 693 12.40 14.04 -14.66
N LEU A 694 11.13 14.15 -15.04
CA LEU A 694 10.70 14.76 -16.31
C LEU A 694 9.55 15.72 -16.06
N THR A 695 9.78 17.02 -16.31
CA THR A 695 8.67 17.97 -16.44
C THR A 695 8.16 17.96 -17.87
N VAL A 696 6.96 17.40 -18.06
CA VAL A 696 6.25 17.37 -19.33
C VAL A 696 5.49 18.69 -19.50
N LYS A 697 5.54 19.25 -20.71
CA LYS A 697 4.75 20.40 -21.14
C LYS A 697 3.62 19.95 -22.04
N LEU A 698 2.38 20.26 -21.69
CA LEU A 698 1.22 20.08 -22.54
C LEU A 698 0.89 21.38 -23.28
N THR A 699 0.69 21.30 -24.60
CA THR A 699 0.34 22.42 -25.46
C THR A 699 -1.01 22.16 -26.13
N ALA A 700 -1.96 23.09 -25.98
CA ALA A 700 -3.22 23.10 -26.71
C ALA A 700 -3.15 24.09 -27.88
N THR A 701 -3.71 23.70 -29.02
CA THR A 701 -3.74 24.46 -30.28
C THR A 701 -5.17 24.53 -30.81
N ASP A 702 -5.64 25.74 -31.09
CA ASP A 702 -6.94 25.97 -31.73
C ASP A 702 -6.91 25.72 -33.26
N LYS A 703 -8.03 25.96 -33.93
CA LYS A 703 -8.21 25.77 -35.38
C LYS A 703 -7.58 26.86 -36.23
N ALA A 704 -7.31 28.04 -35.67
CA ALA A 704 -6.57 29.11 -36.32
C ALA A 704 -5.04 28.95 -36.17
N GLY A 705 -4.61 28.07 -35.26
CA GLY A 705 -3.21 27.80 -34.94
C GLY A 705 -2.64 28.68 -33.83
N ALA A 706 -3.47 29.36 -33.02
CA ALA A 706 -2.99 29.95 -31.78
C ALA A 706 -2.86 28.86 -30.69
N THR A 707 -1.93 29.08 -29.76
CA THR A 707 -1.47 28.06 -28.82
C THR A 707 -1.37 28.60 -27.40
N VAL A 708 -1.60 27.71 -26.45
CA VAL A 708 -1.33 27.91 -25.02
C VAL A 708 -0.63 26.67 -24.47
N SER A 709 0.16 26.85 -23.42
CA SER A 709 0.84 25.76 -22.72
C SER A 709 0.74 25.96 -21.21
N ASP A 710 1.01 24.88 -20.47
CA ASP A 710 1.19 24.86 -19.02
C ASP A 710 2.57 25.39 -18.56
N ASP A 711 3.35 26.10 -19.40
CA ASP A 711 4.73 26.53 -19.10
C ASP A 711 4.86 27.84 -18.28
N THR A 712 3.76 28.37 -17.75
CA THR A 712 3.75 29.65 -17.00
C THR A 712 3.11 29.53 -15.61
N GLY A 713 3.57 30.36 -14.67
CA GLY A 713 3.20 30.31 -13.26
C GLY A 713 4.34 29.78 -12.37
N PRO A 714 4.13 29.71 -11.04
CA PRO A 714 5.03 28.98 -10.14
C PRO A 714 4.97 27.46 -10.41
N ASN A 715 3.77 27.00 -10.77
CA ASN A 715 3.35 25.60 -10.86
C ASN A 715 3.15 25.24 -12.33
N LYS A 716 4.28 25.02 -13.03
CA LYS A 716 4.34 24.92 -14.50
C LYS A 716 4.74 23.51 -14.97
N GLY A 717 4.08 23.04 -16.03
CA GLY A 717 4.19 21.68 -16.52
C GLY A 717 3.66 20.63 -15.54
N MET A 718 3.65 19.38 -15.96
CA MET A 718 3.41 18.22 -15.09
C MET A 718 4.75 17.56 -14.75
N LEU A 719 5.14 17.55 -13.49
CA LEU A 719 6.36 16.88 -13.03
C LEU A 719 6.09 15.39 -12.79
N LEU A 720 6.74 14.54 -13.56
CA LEU A 720 6.88 13.11 -13.30
C LEU A 720 8.15 12.88 -12.49
N LYS A 721 8.00 12.31 -11.29
CA LYS A 721 9.11 11.79 -10.48
C LYS A 721 9.12 10.27 -10.57
N PHE A 722 10.16 9.69 -11.17
CA PHE A 722 10.32 8.24 -11.15
C PHE A 722 11.14 7.81 -9.94
N SER A 723 10.46 7.16 -8.99
CA SER A 723 11.03 6.55 -7.80
C SER A 723 11.64 5.18 -8.11
N CYS A 724 12.40 4.61 -7.16
CA CYS A 724 12.84 3.23 -7.25
C CYS A 724 11.77 2.34 -6.65
N SER A 725 11.07 1.59 -7.50
CA SER A 725 10.01 0.68 -7.12
C SER A 725 10.30 -0.74 -7.61
N GLY A 726 9.89 -1.75 -6.86
CA GLY A 726 10.23 -3.11 -7.19
C GLY A 726 9.90 -4.11 -6.10
N VAL A 727 10.48 -5.31 -6.19
CA VAL A 727 10.32 -6.40 -5.23
C VAL A 727 11.66 -6.91 -4.70
N VAL A 728 11.74 -7.18 -3.40
CA VAL A 728 12.85 -7.94 -2.78
C VAL A 728 12.47 -9.42 -2.77
N VAL A 729 12.97 -10.17 -3.76
CA VAL A 729 12.54 -11.56 -4.00
C VAL A 729 13.56 -12.54 -3.46
N ASP A 730 13.33 -12.94 -2.21
CA ASP A 730 13.89 -14.15 -1.61
C ASP A 730 12.82 -14.81 -0.74
N GLY A 731 11.79 -15.37 -1.39
CA GLY A 731 10.56 -15.83 -0.73
C GLY A 731 9.55 -14.71 -0.41
N TYR A 732 9.69 -13.55 -1.08
CA TYR A 732 9.05 -12.25 -0.75
C TYR A 732 9.37 -11.81 0.68
N ILE A 733 10.32 -10.88 0.83
CA ILE A 733 10.77 -10.41 2.15
C ILE A 733 9.89 -9.26 2.64
N SER A 734 9.11 -9.48 3.70
CA SER A 734 8.31 -8.45 4.36
C SER A 734 9.10 -7.68 5.41
N GLY A 735 9.02 -6.34 5.42
CA GLY A 735 9.69 -5.49 6.40
C GLY A 735 11.21 -5.37 6.25
N ALA A 736 11.76 -5.64 5.06
CA ALA A 736 13.18 -5.38 4.77
C ALA A 736 13.44 -3.87 4.69
N THR A 737 14.54 -3.40 5.28
CA THR A 737 15.02 -2.04 5.03
C THR A 737 15.74 -2.02 3.68
N LEU A 738 15.17 -1.32 2.71
CA LEU A 738 15.79 -1.06 1.40
C LEU A 738 16.31 0.37 1.34
N PHE A 739 17.55 0.56 0.87
CA PHE A 739 18.18 1.87 0.79
C PHE A 739 19.10 2.04 -0.42
N LEU A 740 19.43 3.30 -0.72
CA LEU A 740 20.46 3.70 -1.68
C LEU A 740 21.84 3.69 -1.01
N ASP A 741 22.62 2.65 -1.22
CA ASP A 741 24.05 2.61 -0.86
C ASP A 741 24.83 3.49 -1.85
N ALA A 742 24.97 4.78 -1.52
CA ALA A 742 25.55 5.80 -2.38
C ALA A 742 27.09 5.83 -2.34
N ASN A 743 27.70 5.01 -1.49
CA ASN A 743 29.15 4.92 -1.30
C ASN A 743 29.75 3.51 -1.54
N LYS A 744 28.89 2.51 -1.72
CA LYS A 744 29.14 1.10 -2.07
C LYS A 744 29.82 0.30 -0.96
N ASN A 745 29.46 0.59 0.29
CA ASN A 745 29.96 -0.14 1.47
C ASN A 745 29.09 -1.36 1.85
N GLY A 746 27.78 -1.33 1.57
CA GLY A 746 26.75 -2.29 1.99
C GLY A 746 26.11 -2.00 3.35
N VAL A 747 26.10 -0.74 3.81
CA VAL A 747 25.62 -0.30 5.13
C VAL A 747 24.85 1.02 4.97
N LEU A 748 23.68 1.14 5.59
CA LEU A 748 22.88 2.37 5.55
C LEU A 748 23.57 3.51 6.30
N ASP A 749 24.07 4.50 5.56
CA ASP A 749 24.72 5.70 6.12
C ASP A 749 23.72 6.85 6.35
N ALA A 750 24.03 7.70 7.34
CA ALA A 750 23.14 8.78 7.76
C ALA A 750 22.92 9.84 6.67
N GLY A 751 21.72 9.83 6.08
CA GLY A 751 21.31 10.73 4.99
C GLY A 751 21.14 10.04 3.63
N GLU A 752 21.44 8.75 3.52
CA GLU A 752 21.00 7.94 2.39
C GLU A 752 19.48 7.66 2.48
N PRO A 753 18.71 7.79 1.38
CA PRO A 753 17.28 7.52 1.40
C PRO A 753 17.01 6.02 1.60
N SER A 754 15.99 5.71 2.38
CA SER A 754 15.56 4.35 2.71
C SER A 754 14.04 4.24 2.77
N THR A 755 13.54 3.01 2.69
CA THR A 755 12.13 2.60 2.74
C THR A 755 12.03 1.19 3.32
N THR A 756 10.82 0.70 3.61
CA THR A 756 10.58 -0.69 4.04
C THR A 756 9.71 -1.44 3.05
N THR A 757 9.95 -2.74 2.86
CA THR A 757 9.09 -3.58 2.02
C THR A 757 7.78 -3.96 2.71
N ASP A 758 6.72 -4.08 1.91
CA ASP A 758 5.38 -4.51 2.34
C ASP A 758 5.29 -6.05 2.55
N SER A 759 4.09 -6.56 2.86
CA SER A 759 3.80 -8.00 2.98
C SER A 759 4.09 -8.85 1.73
N ASN A 760 4.12 -8.24 0.54
CA ASN A 760 4.45 -8.88 -0.74
C ASN A 760 5.93 -8.73 -1.11
N GLY A 761 6.73 -8.05 -0.28
CA GLY A 761 8.11 -7.69 -0.59
C GLY A 761 8.25 -6.55 -1.60
N GLU A 762 7.16 -5.85 -1.93
CA GLU A 762 7.16 -4.66 -2.77
C GLU A 762 7.71 -3.45 -2.02
N PHE A 763 8.33 -2.51 -2.74
CA PHE A 763 8.87 -1.25 -2.20
C PHE A 763 8.63 -0.06 -3.12
N ASP A 764 8.58 1.14 -2.52
CA ASP A 764 8.78 2.43 -3.21
C ASP A 764 9.81 3.27 -2.44
N LEU A 765 10.86 3.71 -3.13
CA LEU A 765 12.00 4.46 -2.59
C LEU A 765 12.15 5.78 -3.36
N ASP A 766 11.87 6.90 -2.69
CA ASP A 766 12.03 8.26 -3.25
C ASP A 766 13.50 8.71 -3.10
N ILE A 767 14.14 9.10 -4.21
CA ILE A 767 15.57 9.45 -4.23
C ILE A 767 15.73 10.91 -4.69
N PRO A 768 16.22 11.82 -3.81
CA PRO A 768 16.47 13.22 -4.17
C PRO A 768 17.60 13.36 -5.20
N LEU A 769 17.25 13.57 -6.48
CA LEU A 769 18.22 13.77 -7.56
C LEU A 769 19.20 14.90 -7.25
N GLU A 770 18.72 16.00 -6.67
CA GLU A 770 19.51 17.16 -6.27
C GLU A 770 20.64 16.87 -5.25
N THR A 771 20.63 15.67 -4.65
CA THR A 771 21.66 15.18 -3.72
C THR A 771 22.45 13.99 -4.29
N PHE A 772 21.81 13.12 -5.08
CA PHE A 772 22.37 11.83 -5.48
C PHE A 772 22.73 11.68 -6.97
N ASP A 773 22.13 12.47 -7.88
CA ASP A 773 22.65 12.64 -9.24
C ASP A 773 23.93 13.49 -9.13
N LYS A 774 25.08 12.82 -9.22
CA LYS A 774 26.42 13.39 -9.06
C LYS A 774 26.94 13.94 -10.39
N ASN A 775 26.28 13.64 -11.51
CA ASN A 775 26.71 14.03 -12.85
C ASN A 775 25.78 15.07 -13.54
N ASN A 776 24.66 15.39 -12.90
CA ASN A 776 23.60 16.33 -13.30
C ASN A 776 22.98 15.99 -14.66
N ASN A 777 22.68 14.71 -14.91
CA ASN A 777 22.00 14.27 -16.13
C ASN A 777 20.47 14.14 -16.00
N GLY A 778 19.93 14.21 -14.78
CA GLY A 778 18.49 14.10 -14.48
C GLY A 778 18.02 12.67 -14.19
N GLU A 779 18.95 11.75 -13.95
CA GLU A 779 18.78 10.30 -13.77
C GLU A 779 19.65 9.84 -12.58
N ILE A 780 19.46 8.62 -12.06
CA ILE A 780 20.39 8.02 -11.07
C ILE A 780 21.12 6.86 -11.74
N ASP A 781 22.44 7.00 -11.92
CA ASP A 781 23.26 6.02 -12.63
C ASP A 781 23.79 4.90 -11.73
N THR A 782 24.17 3.78 -12.34
CA THR A 782 24.80 2.63 -11.66
C THR A 782 26.15 2.94 -11.04
N GLU A 783 26.73 4.09 -11.36
CA GLU A 783 27.98 4.62 -10.84
C GLU A 783 27.77 5.38 -9.52
N GLU A 784 26.53 5.80 -9.23
CA GLU A 784 26.21 6.77 -8.17
C GLU A 784 25.71 6.11 -6.88
N GLY A 785 25.17 4.90 -6.98
CA GLY A 785 24.88 4.04 -5.82
C GLY A 785 24.54 2.60 -6.25
N ASN A 786 24.16 1.77 -5.28
CA ASN A 786 23.46 0.50 -5.48
C ASN A 786 22.17 0.52 -4.65
N LEU A 787 21.17 -0.28 -5.04
CA LEU A 787 20.12 -0.69 -4.11
C LEU A 787 20.69 -1.75 -3.18
N VAL A 788 20.35 -1.68 -1.89
CA VAL A 788 20.63 -2.73 -0.90
C VAL A 788 19.37 -2.97 -0.07
N ALA A 789 19.00 -4.24 0.15
CA ALA A 789 17.98 -4.64 1.12
C ALA A 789 18.59 -5.55 2.19
N PHE A 790 18.20 -5.37 3.45
CA PHE A 790 18.58 -6.23 4.58
C PHE A 790 17.47 -6.27 5.64
N GLY A 791 17.46 -7.34 6.45
CA GLY A 791 16.42 -7.54 7.47
C GLY A 791 15.04 -7.80 6.85
N GLY A 792 14.01 -7.80 7.68
CA GLY A 792 12.69 -8.32 7.31
C GLY A 792 12.65 -9.85 7.28
N THR A 793 11.48 -10.42 6.99
CA THR A 793 11.18 -11.85 7.06
C THR A 793 10.75 -12.40 5.71
N ASP A 794 11.37 -13.48 5.26
CA ASP A 794 10.95 -14.31 4.13
C ASP A 794 9.58 -14.94 4.43
N THR A 795 8.55 -14.56 3.67
CA THR A 795 7.18 -15.07 3.88
C THR A 795 6.97 -16.51 3.40
N ALA A 796 7.90 -17.08 2.64
CA ALA A 796 7.89 -18.48 2.21
C ALA A 796 8.64 -19.44 3.17
N THR A 797 9.49 -18.93 4.07
CA THR A 797 10.16 -19.76 5.11
C THR A 797 9.84 -19.35 6.54
N GLY A 798 9.51 -18.08 6.80
CA GLY A 798 9.42 -17.50 8.14
C GLY A 798 10.78 -17.26 8.80
N LEU A 799 11.83 -17.05 8.01
CA LEU A 799 13.20 -16.76 8.48
C LEU A 799 13.61 -15.32 8.13
N PRO A 800 14.53 -14.68 8.89
CA PRO A 800 14.98 -13.33 8.58
C PRO A 800 15.91 -13.30 7.36
N LEU A 801 15.91 -12.18 6.62
CA LEU A 801 16.91 -11.90 5.58
C LEU A 801 18.26 -11.50 6.22
N GLU A 802 19.03 -12.51 6.65
CA GLU A 802 20.36 -12.33 7.25
C GLU A 802 21.44 -11.86 6.26
N THR A 803 21.24 -12.12 4.96
CA THR A 803 22.18 -11.75 3.90
C THR A 803 21.70 -10.49 3.18
N PRO A 804 22.44 -9.35 3.26
CA PRO A 804 22.12 -8.18 2.47
C PRO A 804 22.20 -8.49 0.97
N VAL A 805 21.10 -8.30 0.25
CA VAL A 805 21.04 -8.40 -1.21
C VAL A 805 21.20 -7.02 -1.83
N SER A 806 21.84 -6.95 -3.00
CA SER A 806 22.05 -5.68 -3.71
C SER A 806 21.68 -5.76 -5.19
N ALA A 807 21.38 -4.62 -5.79
CA ALA A 807 21.07 -4.51 -7.21
C ALA A 807 21.61 -3.20 -7.82
N PRO A 808 21.83 -3.16 -9.15
CA PRO A 808 22.04 -1.91 -9.87
C PRO A 808 20.79 -1.00 -9.79
N MET A 809 20.97 0.32 -9.86
CA MET A 809 19.89 1.31 -9.64
C MET A 809 18.73 1.27 -10.66
N ASN A 810 18.90 0.57 -11.78
CA ASN A 810 17.86 0.36 -12.79
C ASN A 810 17.08 -0.96 -12.61
N ALA A 811 17.36 -1.74 -11.57
CA ALA A 811 16.61 -2.95 -11.27
C ALA A 811 15.25 -2.65 -10.64
N THR A 812 14.28 -3.52 -10.95
CA THR A 812 12.94 -3.56 -10.33
C THR A 812 12.74 -4.85 -9.52
N VAL A 813 13.76 -5.72 -9.49
CA VAL A 813 13.79 -6.96 -8.70
C VAL A 813 15.15 -7.06 -8.02
N VAL A 814 15.18 -7.14 -6.69
CA VAL A 814 16.40 -7.23 -5.87
C VAL A 814 16.55 -8.66 -5.34
N THR A 815 17.66 -9.32 -5.67
CA THR A 815 17.90 -10.74 -5.35
C THR A 815 19.38 -11.05 -5.10
N LEU A 816 19.67 -12.28 -4.68
CA LEU A 816 21.03 -12.81 -4.70
C LEU A 816 21.63 -12.90 -6.12
N LEU A 817 20.81 -13.02 -7.17
CA LEU A 817 21.31 -13.02 -8.55
C LEU A 817 21.70 -11.60 -9.02
N THR A 818 20.95 -10.56 -8.64
CA THR A 818 21.37 -9.17 -8.86
C THR A 818 22.61 -8.83 -8.03
N THR A 819 22.74 -9.40 -6.84
CA THR A 819 23.93 -9.23 -5.98
C THR A 819 25.18 -9.73 -6.71
N LEU A 820 25.11 -10.90 -7.36
CA LEU A 820 26.19 -11.39 -8.22
C LEU A 820 26.49 -10.41 -9.37
N VAL A 821 25.47 -9.90 -10.09
CA VAL A 821 25.64 -8.93 -11.19
C VAL A 821 26.35 -7.65 -10.72
N THR A 822 25.91 -7.06 -9.60
CA THR A 822 26.50 -5.85 -8.99
C THR A 822 27.99 -6.04 -8.67
N ASP A 823 28.35 -7.20 -8.13
CA ASP A 823 29.71 -7.57 -7.72
C ASP A 823 30.63 -7.97 -8.92
N LEU A 824 30.02 -8.33 -10.06
CA LEU A 824 30.71 -8.41 -11.36
C LEU A 824 30.96 -7.01 -11.93
N MET A 825 29.98 -6.09 -11.84
CA MET A 825 30.10 -4.70 -12.29
C MET A 825 31.14 -3.91 -11.49
N ALA A 826 31.16 -4.05 -10.17
CA ALA A 826 32.22 -3.52 -9.29
C ALA A 826 33.61 -4.10 -9.64
N GLY A 827 33.65 -5.27 -10.30
CA GLY A 827 34.86 -5.86 -10.88
C GLY A 827 35.27 -5.29 -12.24
N GLY A 828 34.57 -4.30 -12.79
CA GLY A 828 34.87 -3.64 -14.06
C GLY A 828 34.25 -4.29 -15.30
N MET A 829 33.22 -5.13 -15.15
CA MET A 829 32.38 -5.61 -16.27
C MET A 829 31.22 -4.65 -16.55
N THR A 830 30.75 -4.56 -17.78
CA THR A 830 29.47 -3.88 -18.05
C THR A 830 28.28 -4.71 -17.53
N GLN A 831 27.15 -4.08 -17.23
CA GLN A 831 25.93 -4.76 -16.76
C GLN A 831 25.54 -5.96 -17.65
N THR A 832 25.49 -5.75 -18.97
CA THR A 832 25.11 -6.79 -19.93
C THR A 832 26.12 -7.94 -19.99
N GLU A 833 27.41 -7.67 -19.81
CA GLU A 833 28.43 -8.74 -19.70
C GLU A 833 28.28 -9.50 -18.37
N ALA A 834 28.05 -8.79 -17.27
CA ALA A 834 27.84 -9.35 -15.94
C ALA A 834 26.61 -10.28 -15.90
N GLU A 835 25.44 -9.79 -16.30
CA GLU A 835 24.23 -10.59 -16.44
C GLU A 835 24.43 -11.82 -17.34
N SER A 836 25.02 -11.62 -18.52
CA SER A 836 25.27 -12.72 -19.47
C SER A 836 26.19 -13.78 -18.86
N LYS A 837 27.16 -13.36 -18.04
CA LYS A 837 28.05 -14.25 -17.29
C LYS A 837 27.31 -15.01 -16.18
N VAL A 838 26.50 -14.35 -15.36
CA VAL A 838 25.68 -15.00 -14.31
C VAL A 838 24.72 -16.00 -14.96
N LYS A 839 23.95 -15.59 -15.98
CA LYS A 839 23.01 -16.44 -16.71
C LYS A 839 23.68 -17.67 -17.32
N SER A 840 24.79 -17.48 -18.04
CA SER A 840 25.50 -18.59 -18.71
C SER A 840 26.26 -19.52 -17.76
N SER A 841 26.70 -19.05 -16.59
CA SER A 841 27.29 -19.93 -15.57
C SER A 841 26.22 -20.75 -14.83
N LEU A 842 25.12 -20.13 -14.40
CA LEU A 842 24.05 -20.79 -13.63
C LEU A 842 22.97 -21.49 -14.49
N SER A 843 23.20 -21.63 -15.80
CA SER A 843 22.28 -22.27 -16.77
C SER A 843 20.90 -21.61 -16.93
N ILE A 844 20.79 -20.30 -16.63
CA ILE A 844 19.56 -19.51 -16.82
C ILE A 844 19.42 -19.15 -18.32
N PRO A 845 18.21 -19.19 -18.91
CA PRO A 845 18.00 -18.87 -20.32
C PRO A 845 18.47 -17.45 -20.68
N ALA A 846 19.20 -17.32 -21.79
CA ALA A 846 19.84 -16.06 -22.18
C ALA A 846 18.87 -14.89 -22.47
N GLY A 847 17.57 -15.17 -22.63
CA GLY A 847 16.51 -14.17 -22.82
C GLY A 847 15.79 -13.73 -21.54
N VAL A 848 16.14 -14.27 -20.38
CA VAL A 848 15.73 -13.73 -19.08
C VAL A 848 16.44 -12.40 -18.85
N ASP A 849 15.74 -11.38 -18.38
CA ASP A 849 16.36 -10.21 -17.75
C ASP A 849 16.50 -10.51 -16.25
N LEU A 850 17.69 -10.28 -15.66
CA LEU A 850 17.90 -10.57 -14.23
C LEU A 850 17.56 -9.39 -13.32
N LEU A 851 17.32 -8.20 -13.88
CA LEU A 851 17.00 -6.99 -13.12
C LEU A 851 15.49 -6.69 -13.11
N ASP A 852 14.72 -7.33 -14.01
CA ASP A 852 13.32 -6.97 -14.33
C ASP A 852 12.34 -8.18 -14.27
N LEU A 853 12.82 -9.41 -14.03
CA LEU A 853 11.99 -10.63 -13.90
C LEU A 853 11.85 -11.06 -12.44
N ASP A 854 10.62 -11.08 -11.92
CA ASP A 854 10.30 -11.73 -10.63
C ASP A 854 10.33 -13.26 -10.81
N PRO A 855 11.31 -13.98 -10.21
CA PRO A 855 11.41 -15.43 -10.37
C PRO A 855 10.26 -16.19 -9.71
N ILE A 856 9.55 -15.65 -8.71
CA ILE A 856 8.41 -16.29 -8.07
C ILE A 856 7.16 -16.13 -8.93
N ALA A 857 6.74 -14.89 -9.24
CA ALA A 857 5.55 -14.67 -10.04
C ALA A 857 5.66 -15.26 -11.46
N SER A 858 6.82 -15.13 -12.13
CA SER A 858 7.03 -15.76 -13.44
C SER A 858 7.07 -17.30 -13.35
N THR A 859 7.47 -17.89 -12.22
CA THR A 859 7.33 -19.35 -12.02
C THR A 859 5.85 -19.73 -11.89
N ALA A 860 5.10 -19.06 -11.02
CA ALA A 860 3.69 -19.37 -10.79
C ALA A 860 2.82 -19.19 -12.05
N LYS A 861 3.15 -18.20 -12.89
CA LYS A 861 2.50 -17.94 -14.19
C LYS A 861 2.99 -18.85 -15.33
N ASN A 862 3.95 -19.75 -15.08
CA ASN A 862 4.60 -20.61 -16.08
C ASN A 862 5.24 -19.82 -17.25
N GLU A 863 5.88 -18.70 -16.93
CA GLU A 863 6.55 -17.82 -17.88
C GLU A 863 7.98 -18.32 -18.19
N SER A 864 8.45 -18.04 -19.40
CA SER A 864 9.69 -18.59 -19.97
C SER A 864 10.94 -18.14 -19.21
N GLY A 865 11.46 -19.00 -18.32
CA GLY A 865 12.68 -18.76 -17.56
C GLY A 865 12.46 -18.49 -16.07
N GLY A 866 11.21 -18.35 -15.61
CA GLY A 866 10.91 -18.16 -14.18
C GLY A 866 11.46 -19.31 -13.34
N ALA A 867 11.03 -20.54 -13.63
CA ALA A 867 11.44 -21.74 -12.90
C ALA A 867 12.94 -22.07 -13.04
N GLU A 868 13.62 -21.64 -14.10
CA GLU A 868 15.07 -21.69 -14.21
C GLU A 868 15.75 -20.71 -13.24
N THR A 869 15.23 -19.48 -13.17
CA THR A 869 15.80 -18.38 -12.38
C THR A 869 15.58 -18.61 -10.88
N LEU A 870 14.38 -19.03 -10.47
CA LEU A 870 14.05 -19.35 -9.07
C LEU A 870 14.94 -20.48 -8.51
N VAL A 871 15.10 -21.57 -9.27
CA VAL A 871 15.98 -22.69 -8.87
C VAL A 871 17.45 -22.26 -8.84
N ALA A 872 17.91 -21.44 -9.79
CA ALA A 872 19.28 -20.91 -9.76
C ALA A 872 19.54 -20.01 -8.54
N MET A 873 18.59 -19.14 -8.20
CA MET A 873 18.64 -18.26 -7.02
C MET A 873 18.67 -19.06 -5.72
N THR A 874 17.74 -20.00 -5.54
CA THR A 874 17.65 -20.88 -4.36
C THR A 874 18.96 -21.66 -4.15
N LYS A 875 19.57 -22.18 -5.22
CA LYS A 875 20.85 -22.91 -5.11
C LYS A 875 22.02 -22.02 -4.74
N VAL A 876 22.03 -20.77 -5.19
CA VAL A 876 23.03 -19.77 -4.78
C VAL A 876 22.85 -19.44 -3.29
N GLN A 877 21.62 -19.17 -2.84
CA GLN A 877 21.27 -18.92 -1.44
C GLN A 877 21.68 -20.11 -0.53
N ASN A 878 21.25 -21.32 -0.86
CA ASN A 878 21.62 -22.56 -0.15
C ASN A 878 23.12 -22.69 0.07
N VAL A 879 23.94 -22.32 -0.92
CA VAL A 879 25.41 -22.39 -0.83
C VAL A 879 25.98 -21.21 -0.07
N ILE A 880 25.38 -20.01 -0.15
CA ILE A 880 25.80 -18.85 0.63
C ILE A 880 25.56 -19.12 2.12
N THR A 881 24.31 -19.26 2.56
CA THR A 881 23.94 -19.35 3.98
C THR A 881 24.64 -20.51 4.67
N GLN A 882 24.58 -21.73 4.11
CA GLN A 882 25.25 -22.89 4.69
C GLN A 882 26.79 -22.80 4.68
N THR A 883 27.40 -22.02 3.78
CA THR A 883 28.86 -21.76 3.84
C THR A 883 29.18 -20.67 4.85
N THR A 884 28.32 -19.66 5.02
CA THR A 884 28.45 -18.63 6.06
C THR A 884 28.42 -19.28 7.44
N SER A 885 27.36 -20.01 7.81
CA SER A 885 27.25 -20.66 9.12
C SER A 885 28.35 -21.70 9.36
N LEU A 886 28.76 -22.45 8.32
CA LEU A 886 29.91 -23.36 8.39
C LEU A 886 31.24 -22.63 8.68
N ILE A 887 31.40 -21.37 8.26
CA ILE A 887 32.61 -20.59 8.55
C ILE A 887 32.49 -19.89 9.90
N ASP A 888 31.32 -19.34 10.22
CA ASP A 888 31.04 -18.58 11.44
C ASP A 888 31.32 -19.37 12.71
N GLY A 889 30.82 -20.62 12.78
CA GLY A 889 31.11 -21.54 13.89
C GLY A 889 32.60 -21.88 14.10
N ALA A 890 33.51 -21.43 13.22
CA ALA A 890 34.96 -21.52 13.40
C ALA A 890 35.71 -20.17 13.21
N SER A 891 35.01 -19.05 13.22
CA SER A 891 35.50 -17.69 13.00
C SER A 891 35.18 -16.75 14.17
N THR A 892 35.66 -15.51 14.08
CA THR A 892 35.27 -14.36 14.91
C THR A 892 35.10 -13.08 14.06
N ALA A 893 34.84 -13.22 12.76
CA ALA A 893 34.45 -12.11 11.90
C ALA A 893 32.93 -11.90 11.98
N ASP A 894 32.44 -10.71 11.60
CA ASP A 894 31.01 -10.49 11.42
C ASP A 894 30.46 -11.29 10.22
N ASN A 895 29.20 -11.75 10.34
CA ASN A 895 28.56 -12.56 9.29
C ASN A 895 28.39 -11.83 7.96
N THR A 896 28.37 -10.49 7.96
CA THR A 896 28.39 -9.67 6.74
C THR A 896 29.70 -9.84 5.98
N ALA A 897 30.86 -9.78 6.66
CA ALA A 897 32.18 -10.02 6.07
C ALA A 897 32.38 -11.48 5.63
N ILE A 898 31.84 -12.45 6.38
CA ILE A 898 31.83 -13.87 5.99
C ILE A 898 31.01 -14.05 4.70
N THR A 899 29.77 -13.57 4.67
CA THR A 899 28.87 -13.67 3.51
C THR A 899 29.44 -12.96 2.28
N LYS A 900 30.00 -11.75 2.43
CA LYS A 900 30.68 -11.01 1.35
C LYS A 900 31.89 -11.78 0.80
N ALA A 901 32.59 -12.53 1.65
CA ALA A 901 33.68 -13.42 1.25
C ALA A 901 33.19 -14.69 0.51
N VAL A 902 32.00 -15.22 0.82
CA VAL A 902 31.36 -16.34 0.08
C VAL A 902 30.82 -15.88 -1.27
N VAL A 903 30.09 -14.77 -1.33
CA VAL A 903 29.61 -14.14 -2.58
C VAL A 903 30.80 -13.85 -3.50
N GLY A 904 31.89 -13.29 -2.98
CA GLY A 904 33.14 -13.10 -3.72
C GLY A 904 33.78 -14.40 -4.22
N ALA A 905 33.63 -15.53 -3.53
CA ALA A 905 34.10 -16.84 -4.00
C ALA A 905 33.25 -17.37 -5.17
N ILE A 906 31.93 -17.24 -5.09
CA ILE A 906 31.00 -17.58 -6.18
C ILE A 906 31.28 -16.69 -7.40
N ASN A 907 31.41 -15.38 -7.21
CA ASN A 907 31.75 -14.45 -8.30
C ASN A 907 33.12 -14.72 -8.91
N ASN A 908 34.10 -15.19 -8.15
CA ASN A 908 35.39 -15.63 -8.72
C ASN A 908 35.25 -16.89 -9.59
N LYS A 909 34.36 -17.83 -9.24
CA LYS A 909 34.00 -18.97 -10.12
C LYS A 909 33.37 -18.48 -11.42
N ILE A 910 32.34 -17.64 -11.32
CA ILE A 910 31.64 -17.05 -12.46
C ILE A 910 32.63 -16.28 -13.36
N LYS A 911 33.44 -15.36 -12.80
CA LYS A 911 34.51 -14.63 -13.51
C LYS A 911 35.46 -15.59 -14.26
N SER A 912 35.92 -16.67 -13.62
CA SER A 912 36.85 -17.65 -14.23
C SER A 912 36.31 -18.35 -15.49
N GLY A 913 34.98 -18.52 -15.58
CA GLY A 913 34.27 -18.98 -16.77
C GLY A 913 34.10 -20.51 -16.89
N GLY A 914 32.98 -20.88 -17.51
CA GLY A 914 32.44 -22.24 -17.50
C GLY A 914 31.01 -22.22 -16.97
N SER A 915 30.34 -23.37 -17.00
CA SER A 915 29.13 -23.58 -16.21
C SER A 915 29.54 -23.81 -14.75
N LEU A 916 28.77 -23.23 -13.82
CA LEU A 916 28.91 -23.43 -12.39
C LEU A 916 27.79 -24.39 -11.95
N ASP A 917 28.12 -25.66 -11.78
CA ASP A 917 27.16 -26.67 -11.35
C ASP A 917 27.14 -26.76 -9.82
N LEU A 918 26.10 -26.20 -9.20
CA LEU A 918 25.91 -26.25 -7.76
C LEU A 918 25.38 -27.61 -7.25
N ASN A 919 25.19 -28.59 -8.14
CA ASN A 919 25.03 -30.00 -7.80
C ASN A 919 26.36 -30.79 -7.83
N ASP A 920 27.48 -30.19 -8.28
CA ASP A 920 28.81 -30.81 -8.26
C ASP A 920 29.52 -30.50 -6.93
N SER A 921 29.66 -31.52 -6.08
CA SER A 921 30.30 -31.38 -4.77
C SER A 921 31.74 -30.89 -4.84
N ALA A 922 32.47 -31.12 -5.93
CA ALA A 922 33.84 -30.60 -6.09
C ALA A 922 33.86 -29.11 -6.44
N GLN A 923 32.80 -28.60 -7.09
CA GLN A 923 32.64 -27.16 -7.34
C GLN A 923 32.20 -26.43 -6.08
N VAL A 924 31.24 -27.00 -5.33
CA VAL A 924 30.78 -26.48 -4.04
C VAL A 924 31.90 -26.52 -2.98
N GLU A 925 32.63 -27.65 -2.84
CA GLU A 925 33.82 -27.71 -1.95
C GLU A 925 34.81 -26.61 -2.31
N SER A 926 35.07 -26.39 -3.61
CA SER A 926 35.99 -25.34 -4.05
C SER A 926 35.45 -23.91 -3.85
N ILE A 927 34.15 -23.70 -3.65
CA ILE A 927 33.59 -22.42 -3.18
C ILE A 927 33.88 -22.29 -1.67
N ILE A 928 33.61 -23.31 -0.86
CA ILE A 928 33.91 -23.31 0.59
C ILE A 928 35.40 -23.01 0.83
N GLN A 929 36.31 -23.75 0.20
CA GLN A 929 37.77 -23.58 0.37
C GLN A 929 38.26 -22.17 -0.05
N GLN A 930 37.65 -21.57 -1.09
CA GLN A 930 37.95 -20.20 -1.50
C GLN A 930 37.35 -19.16 -0.53
N SER A 931 36.16 -19.42 0.01
CA SER A 931 35.50 -18.57 1.02
C SER A 931 36.31 -18.54 2.31
N VAL A 932 36.77 -19.70 2.80
CA VAL A 932 37.71 -19.83 3.92
C VAL A 932 39.01 -19.03 3.66
N THR A 933 39.52 -19.08 2.43
CA THR A 933 40.72 -18.30 2.03
C THR A 933 40.49 -16.79 2.02
N ASN A 934 39.27 -16.36 1.66
CA ASN A 934 38.84 -14.97 1.66
C ASN A 934 38.62 -14.45 3.10
N VAL A 935 37.87 -15.17 3.93
CA VAL A 935 37.64 -14.81 5.36
C VAL A 935 38.95 -14.80 6.13
N LYS A 936 39.94 -15.62 5.76
CA LYS A 936 41.28 -15.58 6.38
C LYS A 936 42.02 -14.24 6.22
N GLN A 937 41.56 -13.34 5.34
CA GLN A 937 42.11 -11.99 5.21
C GLN A 937 41.54 -11.00 6.26
N VAL A 938 40.35 -11.28 6.81
CA VAL A 938 39.71 -10.46 7.87
C VAL A 938 39.85 -11.10 9.25
N ASP A 939 39.61 -12.41 9.37
CA ASP A 939 39.85 -13.16 10.60
C ASP A 939 41.21 -13.89 10.55
N SER A 940 42.22 -13.25 11.14
CA SER A 940 43.56 -13.81 11.29
C SER A 940 43.65 -15.07 12.17
N ASN A 941 42.62 -15.38 12.98
CA ASN A 941 42.56 -16.54 13.88
C ASN A 941 41.84 -17.75 13.27
N LEU A 942 40.83 -17.54 12.40
CA LEU A 942 40.04 -18.53 11.65
C LEU A 942 40.72 -19.90 11.47
N ASN A 943 40.07 -20.98 11.90
CA ASN A 943 40.64 -22.32 11.87
C ASN A 943 40.54 -22.99 10.48
N THR A 944 41.37 -22.51 9.54
CA THR A 944 41.38 -22.99 8.15
C THR A 944 41.67 -24.48 8.02
N GLU A 945 42.49 -25.08 8.90
CA GLU A 945 42.78 -26.52 8.83
C GLU A 945 41.54 -27.36 9.17
N LYS A 946 40.75 -26.96 10.18
CA LYS A 946 39.48 -27.62 10.51
C LYS A 946 38.47 -27.45 9.36
N LEU A 947 38.29 -26.23 8.87
CA LEU A 947 37.33 -25.94 7.79
C LEU A 947 37.68 -26.67 6.48
N SER A 948 38.96 -26.73 6.10
CA SER A 948 39.41 -27.50 4.95
C SER A 948 39.24 -29.02 5.10
N GLN A 949 39.13 -29.56 6.33
CA GLN A 949 38.78 -30.95 6.59
C GLN A 949 37.26 -31.22 6.57
N LEU A 950 36.43 -30.22 6.92
CA LEU A 950 34.97 -30.31 6.91
C LEU A 950 34.36 -30.10 5.50
N ALA A 951 34.96 -29.23 4.69
CA ALA A 951 34.43 -28.81 3.39
C ALA A 951 33.99 -29.96 2.45
N PRO A 952 34.72 -31.09 2.29
CA PRO A 952 34.30 -32.17 1.38
C PRO A 952 33.03 -32.91 1.82
N GLU A 953 32.69 -32.87 3.11
CA GLU A 953 31.49 -33.48 3.66
C GLU A 953 30.34 -32.46 3.71
N ALA A 954 30.62 -31.22 4.11
CA ALA A 954 29.65 -30.11 4.07
C ALA A 954 29.13 -29.84 2.65
N ALA A 955 30.00 -29.91 1.64
CA ALA A 955 29.61 -29.76 0.24
C ALA A 955 28.59 -30.83 -0.23
N LYS A 956 28.51 -32.00 0.42
CA LYS A 956 27.49 -33.02 0.08
C LYS A 956 26.11 -32.66 0.63
N VAL A 957 26.05 -32.05 1.82
CA VAL A 957 24.80 -31.55 2.42
C VAL A 957 24.21 -30.47 1.52
N MET A 958 25.02 -29.46 1.16
CA MET A 958 24.62 -28.39 0.23
C MET A 958 24.20 -28.92 -1.15
N VAL A 959 24.86 -29.96 -1.67
CA VAL A 959 24.50 -30.58 -2.95
C VAL A 959 23.20 -31.37 -2.87
N GLU A 960 22.92 -32.11 -1.79
CA GLU A 960 21.65 -32.84 -1.65
C GLU A 960 20.46 -31.89 -1.43
N ALA A 961 20.69 -30.75 -0.78
CA ALA A 961 19.77 -29.61 -0.76
C ALA A 961 19.47 -29.09 -2.18
N ASN A 962 20.51 -28.78 -2.96
CA ASN A 962 20.35 -28.28 -4.34
C ASN A 962 19.69 -29.30 -5.29
N GLN A 963 19.97 -30.60 -5.11
CA GLN A 963 19.26 -31.66 -5.82
C GLN A 963 17.81 -31.81 -5.35
N SER A 964 17.48 -31.45 -4.09
CA SER A 964 16.09 -31.37 -3.62
C SER A 964 15.33 -30.24 -4.33
N THR A 965 15.97 -29.08 -4.52
CA THR A 965 15.40 -27.97 -5.32
C THR A 965 15.12 -28.39 -6.78
N ASP A 966 16.03 -29.13 -7.43
CA ASP A 966 15.78 -29.69 -8.77
C ASP A 966 14.61 -30.68 -8.78
N ARG A 967 14.50 -31.52 -7.74
CA ARG A 967 13.41 -32.50 -7.58
C ARG A 967 12.05 -31.82 -7.40
N VAL A 968 11.98 -30.64 -6.78
CA VAL A 968 10.72 -29.85 -6.75
C VAL A 968 10.32 -29.48 -8.18
N LYS A 969 11.24 -28.84 -8.93
CA LYS A 969 10.97 -28.42 -10.31
C LYS A 969 10.62 -29.56 -11.27
N SER A 970 11.13 -30.78 -11.05
CA SER A 970 10.78 -31.93 -11.91
C SER A 970 9.45 -32.60 -11.57
N ASN A 971 8.89 -32.37 -10.38
CA ASN A 971 7.79 -33.18 -9.82
C ASN A 971 6.49 -32.42 -9.58
N PHE A 972 6.52 -31.09 -9.50
CA PHE A 972 5.36 -30.24 -9.24
C PHE A 972 4.98 -29.39 -10.45
N LEU A 973 3.72 -28.93 -10.50
CA LEU A 973 3.26 -27.97 -11.50
C LEU A 973 3.77 -26.55 -11.15
N PRO A 974 3.97 -25.64 -12.13
CA PRO A 974 4.63 -24.36 -11.92
C PRO A 974 4.05 -23.51 -10.80
N GLU A 975 2.73 -23.51 -10.63
CA GLU A 975 1.99 -22.81 -9.57
C GLU A 975 2.34 -23.28 -8.14
N PHE A 976 2.84 -24.51 -7.97
CA PHE A 976 3.27 -25.04 -6.67
C PHE A 976 4.77 -24.99 -6.43
N ILE A 977 5.59 -24.76 -7.47
CA ILE A 977 7.06 -24.76 -7.36
C ILE A 977 7.57 -23.80 -6.27
N PRO A 978 7.09 -22.54 -6.14
CA PRO A 978 7.60 -21.62 -5.12
C PRO A 978 7.33 -22.11 -3.68
N SER A 979 6.11 -22.55 -3.37
CA SER A 979 5.73 -23.05 -2.04
C SER A 979 6.51 -24.32 -1.65
N GLU A 980 6.70 -25.23 -2.60
CA GLU A 980 7.50 -26.45 -2.38
C GLU A 980 9.01 -26.16 -2.29
N ILE A 981 9.50 -25.11 -2.95
CA ILE A 981 10.88 -24.60 -2.78
C ILE A 981 11.06 -23.96 -1.39
N GLY A 982 10.09 -23.21 -0.88
CA GLY A 982 10.10 -22.64 0.48
C GLY A 982 10.27 -23.71 1.57
N LYS A 983 9.64 -24.88 1.44
CA LYS A 983 9.89 -26.02 2.36
C LYS A 983 11.34 -26.51 2.34
N VAL A 984 12.01 -26.46 1.18
CA VAL A 984 13.44 -26.82 1.08
C VAL A 984 14.25 -25.75 1.81
N GLN A 985 14.04 -24.47 1.48
CA GLN A 985 14.73 -23.33 2.09
C GLN A 985 14.60 -23.32 3.62
N LYS A 986 13.40 -23.53 4.18
CA LYS A 986 13.17 -23.55 5.64
C LYS A 986 14.05 -24.58 6.36
N VAL A 987 14.33 -25.72 5.73
CA VAL A 987 15.21 -26.78 6.28
C VAL A 987 16.69 -26.51 6.01
N THR A 988 17.04 -25.91 4.88
CA THR A 988 18.43 -25.71 4.45
C THR A 988 19.07 -24.46 5.02
N LEU A 989 18.29 -23.39 5.20
CA LEU A 989 18.68 -22.13 5.82
C LEU A 989 18.58 -22.20 7.35
N GLY A 990 17.60 -22.94 7.88
CA GLY A 990 17.45 -23.22 9.31
C GLY A 990 18.29 -24.41 9.79
N GLU A 991 17.64 -25.54 10.10
CA GLU A 991 18.26 -26.71 10.75
C GLU A 991 19.59 -27.17 10.15
N SER A 992 19.71 -27.17 8.81
CA SER A 992 20.93 -27.67 8.13
C SER A 992 22.12 -26.73 8.29
N ALA A 993 21.88 -25.41 8.30
CA ALA A 993 22.92 -24.40 8.49
C ALA A 993 23.45 -24.43 9.93
N ILE A 994 22.54 -24.45 10.92
CA ILE A 994 22.86 -24.59 12.35
C ILE A 994 23.64 -25.89 12.61
N ALA A 995 23.28 -27.00 11.95
CA ALA A 995 24.00 -28.26 12.09
C ALA A 995 25.43 -28.21 11.50
N LEU A 996 25.65 -27.45 10.42
CA LEU A 996 26.98 -27.25 9.82
C LEU A 996 27.85 -26.32 10.68
N GLU A 997 27.28 -25.25 11.24
CA GLU A 997 27.91 -24.39 12.24
C GLU A 997 28.35 -25.18 13.48
N ALA A 998 27.48 -26.03 14.02
CA ALA A 998 27.80 -26.91 15.14
C ALA A 998 28.96 -27.88 14.85
N ALA A 999 29.16 -28.29 13.59
CA ALA A 999 30.35 -29.05 13.19
C ALA A 999 31.61 -28.19 13.07
N ALA A 1000 31.47 -26.93 12.64
CA ALA A 1000 32.54 -25.94 12.61
C ALA A 1000 32.99 -25.52 14.02
N ALA A 1001 32.07 -25.39 14.98
CA ALA A 1001 32.35 -25.25 16.41
C ALA A 1001 32.97 -26.54 16.96
N GLY A 1002 32.45 -27.69 16.53
CA GLY A 1002 32.85 -29.03 16.98
C GLY A 1002 32.01 -29.55 18.14
N THR A 1003 30.86 -28.93 18.40
CA THR A 1003 29.81 -29.44 19.28
C THR A 1003 29.08 -30.63 18.65
N LYS A 1004 29.02 -30.72 17.31
CA LYS A 1004 28.44 -31.85 16.57
C LYS A 1004 29.43 -32.57 15.63
N PRO A 1005 29.42 -33.91 15.51
CA PRO A 1005 30.27 -34.61 14.54
C PRO A 1005 29.77 -34.43 13.09
N ILE A 1006 30.64 -34.04 12.16
CA ILE A 1006 30.28 -33.83 10.74
C ILE A 1006 29.63 -35.05 10.07
N ALA A 1007 30.00 -36.28 10.46
CA ALA A 1007 29.39 -37.50 9.93
C ALA A 1007 27.92 -37.68 10.35
N GLU A 1008 27.53 -37.09 11.49
CA GLU A 1008 26.16 -37.06 12.00
C GLU A 1008 25.33 -36.04 11.21
N VAL A 1009 25.89 -34.84 11.02
CA VAL A 1009 25.31 -33.76 10.19
C VAL A 1009 25.04 -34.21 8.77
N VAL A 1010 25.97 -34.95 8.15
CA VAL A 1010 25.75 -35.56 6.83
C VAL A 1010 24.61 -36.59 6.86
N SER A 1011 24.50 -37.40 7.92
CA SER A 1011 23.47 -38.44 8.00
C SER A 1011 22.05 -37.91 8.22
N GLU A 1012 21.90 -36.77 8.90
CA GLU A 1012 20.62 -36.12 9.18
C GLU A 1012 20.14 -35.23 8.02
N ASN A 1013 21.07 -34.61 7.29
CA ASN A 1013 20.76 -33.59 6.28
C ASN A 1013 21.10 -34.08 4.86
N THR A 1014 21.03 -35.39 4.62
CA THR A 1014 21.01 -35.98 3.27
C THR A 1014 19.98 -37.11 3.14
N GLY A 1015 19.67 -37.51 1.90
CA GLY A 1015 18.85 -38.67 1.58
C GLY A 1015 17.44 -38.67 2.19
N GLU A 1016 17.03 -39.80 2.75
CA GLU A 1016 15.68 -40.00 3.32
C GLU A 1016 15.41 -39.12 4.54
N PHE A 1017 16.43 -38.77 5.34
CA PHE A 1017 16.26 -37.88 6.49
C PHE A 1017 16.00 -36.43 6.07
N LEU A 1018 16.77 -35.89 5.13
CA LEU A 1018 16.50 -34.57 4.54
C LEU A 1018 15.11 -34.53 3.89
N THR A 1019 14.75 -35.60 3.15
CA THR A 1019 13.43 -35.73 2.53
C THR A 1019 12.31 -35.70 3.58
N ALA A 1020 12.49 -36.37 4.72
CA ALA A 1020 11.54 -36.36 5.83
C ALA A 1020 11.43 -35.00 6.53
N LYS A 1021 12.54 -34.26 6.70
CA LYS A 1021 12.51 -32.88 7.23
C LYS A 1021 11.72 -31.94 6.33
N ILE A 1022 11.95 -32.00 5.01
CA ILE A 1022 11.26 -31.18 4.00
C ILE A 1022 9.76 -31.53 3.95
N GLN A 1023 9.39 -32.81 4.08
CA GLN A 1023 8.00 -33.25 4.11
C GLN A 1023 7.29 -33.02 5.46
N GLY A 1024 8.04 -32.93 6.55
CA GLY A 1024 7.52 -32.66 7.90
C GLY A 1024 7.19 -31.19 8.14
N ASN A 1025 7.78 -30.28 7.37
CA ASN A 1025 7.38 -28.88 7.37
C ASN A 1025 6.05 -28.71 6.60
N PRO A 1026 5.07 -27.95 7.13
CA PRO A 1026 3.89 -27.58 6.37
C PRO A 1026 4.30 -26.78 5.13
N ALA A 1027 3.47 -26.81 4.09
CA ALA A 1027 3.63 -25.86 2.98
C ALA A 1027 3.45 -24.44 3.52
N PRO A 1028 4.30 -23.46 3.12
CA PRO A 1028 4.05 -22.07 3.46
C PRO A 1028 2.72 -21.65 2.83
N SER A 1029 1.72 -21.48 3.70
CA SER A 1029 0.47 -20.82 3.38
C SER A 1029 0.74 -19.32 3.39
N GLN A 1030 0.95 -18.72 2.23
CA GLN A 1030 0.93 -17.27 2.13
C GLN A 1030 -0.50 -16.73 2.30
N PRO A 1031 -0.66 -15.53 2.90
CA PRO A 1031 0.34 -14.81 3.68
C PRO A 1031 0.39 -15.32 5.14
N ALA A 1032 1.40 -14.89 5.90
CA ALA A 1032 1.27 -14.87 7.35
C ALA A 1032 0.15 -13.90 7.77
N VAL A 1033 -0.49 -14.14 8.92
CA VAL A 1033 -1.27 -13.09 9.60
C VAL A 1033 -0.33 -11.91 9.89
N PRO A 1034 -0.77 -10.64 9.77
CA PRO A 1034 0.15 -9.53 9.64
C PRO A 1034 1.21 -9.45 10.74
N VAL A 1035 2.49 -9.52 10.33
CA VAL A 1035 3.42 -8.53 10.85
C VAL A 1035 2.89 -7.20 10.32
N VAL A 1036 2.19 -6.47 11.18
CA VAL A 1036 1.87 -5.08 10.91
C VAL A 1036 3.21 -4.35 10.87
N THR A 1037 3.74 -4.17 9.66
CA THR A 1037 4.44 -2.92 9.36
C THR A 1037 3.48 -1.84 9.81
N GLY A 1038 3.80 -1.17 10.90
CA GLY A 1038 3.01 -0.03 11.33
C GLY A 1038 2.86 0.88 10.13
N ASP A 1039 1.64 1.34 9.88
CA ASP A 1039 1.51 2.64 9.29
C ASP A 1039 2.32 3.57 10.19
N ILE A 1040 3.53 3.91 9.72
CA ILE A 1040 4.02 5.25 9.95
C ILE A 1040 3.00 6.12 9.23
N ILE A 1041 1.91 6.40 9.93
CA ILE A 1041 1.10 7.57 9.69
C ILE A 1041 2.13 8.68 9.61
N GLU A 1042 2.30 9.23 8.40
CA GLU A 1042 3.12 10.39 8.20
C GLU A 1042 2.38 11.52 8.93
N VAL A 1043 2.62 11.63 10.25
CA VAL A 1043 2.14 12.71 11.11
C VAL A 1043 2.81 13.95 10.54
N GLY A 1044 2.10 14.58 9.61
CA GLY A 1044 2.72 15.39 8.59
C GLY A 1044 3.55 16.49 9.22
N ASN A 1045 4.80 16.63 8.77
CA ASN A 1045 5.56 17.87 8.97
C ASN A 1045 5.02 18.98 8.03
N THR A 1046 3.70 19.12 7.98
CA THR A 1046 2.95 20.25 7.46
C THR A 1046 2.80 21.26 8.60
N GLU A 1047 3.82 22.11 8.78
CA GLU A 1047 3.50 23.46 9.29
C GLU A 1047 2.49 24.11 8.30
N PRO A 1048 1.48 24.83 8.79
CA PRO A 1048 0.19 24.91 8.11
C PRO A 1048 0.08 26.07 7.10
N GLU A 1049 -0.52 25.77 5.94
CA GLU A 1049 -1.35 26.69 5.13
C GLU A 1049 -2.61 25.97 4.67
#